data_AF-A0A1E7HIX5-F1
#
_entry.id   AF-A0A1E7HIX5-F1
#
_cell.length_a   1.000
_cell.length_b   1.000
_cell.length_c   1.000
_cell.angle_alpha   90.00
_cell.angle_beta   90.00
_cell.angle_gamma   90.00
#
_symmetry.space_group_name_H-M   'P 1'
#
loop_
_entity.id
_entity.type
_entity.pdbx_description
1 polymer ?
#
loop_
_entity_poly.entity_id
_entity_poly.type
_entity_poly.pdbx_seq_one_letter_code
_entity_poly.pdbx_strand_id
1 'polypeptide(L)'
;MEFIADLHIHSHLSRATARNLDLEHLYLWAQLKGITVVGTGDFTHPEWLSEIRTKLEPAEPGLFKLKDEIADKVAEEVHPSCRTEVRFLLSVEISSIYKRGGRVRKVHNVVYAPDLETAEKINSRLDRIGNIHSDGRPILGLDSRDLLEIVLEASEDAFLIPAHIWTPWFSALGSKSGFDSLEECFGDLTGHIFAAETGLSSDPAMNWRVSGLDGITLVSNSDAHSPAKLGREANLFDTGLSYFDIKDALKTGDPTRFLGTIEFFPAEGKYHFDGHRKCGVRLSPAETRECNGICPVCGKHVTVGVMYRVEELADRREGEGPLRRHPFTSLLPLTDILSECLRVGPQSKKVQRHYHQLLRDLGPEFDILRKISAERITHAGSPLVCEAIKRMRNQDVHIAPGYDGEFGKIRLFDDDERDKFTNQQSLFQIPRSRKKTSLRKVEKEPSRPAKAGKHAPPAPIPKDKNPGVPASSMLNLNPLQEEAVLHTGGPFLIMAGPGTGKTRTITERIARLLSHGIARPDQVLAVTFTNKAAEEMEKRLDLRVANQDILKHVTIRTFHGLCLDIMHQEAEALKTEDIFGILGDVDRRRLIKSLVPGGCDAQEVSDAISAAKQFLFLPEDNWEKIITGIPHNLFAGIYRGYQEALRENLVFDFDDLILQVVRLLESSEPIRKRYQERFSFISVDEYQDINHAQYRLIRALAPADKDLCVIGDPNQAIYGFRGSDVRYFHAFKKDYPEVKSICLTQNYRSTETILKASTQVIGRTNTNGPLWSGIHGDQRITISELPTEKAEAELVVKTIETEVGGISHFSMDSRKIDTGAGTKERGFSDFAVMFRINGQGKVIEEAFERSGIPYQRIGKERLADRKGISDILYCLRMLEALPGGMGNNGLFNSKQVDWGKSELERLKARLEGLSVEEKIEHILKEVDCLRDLSKEEAFKKDVDHLLSFSKSFGRRVPAFLAHLALQSETDLHDPRAEKVTLMTLHAAKGLEFPVIFICGCEEGLIPYQHNHDEAADDCEERRLFYVGLTRAGEKIFLSHVKKRLLFGKTLTPAPSRFLKDI
;
A
#
# COMPACT_ATOMS: atom_id res chain seq x y z
N MET A 1 -2.26 -0.14 45.10
CA MET A 1 -3.74 -0.11 45.17
C MET A 1 -4.23 -1.12 44.17
N GLU A 2 -5.13 -2.04 44.57
CA GLU A 2 -5.72 -3.00 43.64
C GLU A 2 -6.76 -2.36 42.72
N PHE A 3 -6.64 -2.56 41.40
CA PHE A 3 -7.63 -2.10 40.42
C PHE A 3 -7.69 -3.00 39.17
N ILE A 4 -8.79 -2.85 38.41
CA ILE A 4 -9.03 -3.57 37.15
C ILE A 4 -8.85 -2.59 35.99
N ALA A 5 -8.15 -3.04 34.94
CA ALA A 5 -7.94 -2.25 33.73
C ALA A 5 -8.27 -3.03 32.45
N ASP A 6 -8.95 -2.37 31.51
CA ASP A 6 -9.28 -2.89 30.19
C ASP A 6 -8.77 -1.92 29.13
N LEU A 7 -7.64 -2.26 28.50
CA LEU A 7 -6.77 -1.29 27.83
C LEU A 7 -6.89 -1.31 26.30
N HIS A 8 -7.55 -2.31 25.72
CA HIS A 8 -7.78 -2.41 24.28
C HIS A 8 -9.29 -2.40 23.98
N ILE A 9 -9.74 -1.28 23.42
CA ILE A 9 -11.12 -1.05 23.02
C ILE A 9 -11.15 -0.21 21.73
N HIS A 10 -12.33 -0.05 21.15
CA HIS A 10 -12.57 0.84 20.02
C HIS A 10 -13.50 2.01 20.36
N SER A 11 -13.63 2.92 19.41
CA SER A 11 -14.58 4.03 19.38
C SER A 11 -15.74 3.76 18.42
N HIS A 12 -16.75 4.62 18.46
CA HIS A 12 -17.86 4.63 17.51
C HIS A 12 -17.46 5.01 16.06
N LEU A 13 -16.22 5.45 15.83
CA LEU A 13 -15.66 5.76 14.51
C LEU A 13 -14.89 4.57 13.88
N SER A 14 -14.69 3.49 14.64
CA SER A 14 -14.20 2.23 14.09
C SER A 14 -15.28 1.45 13.34
N ARG A 15 -14.87 0.65 12.35
CA ARG A 15 -15.82 -0.25 11.67
C ARG A 15 -16.40 -1.31 12.61
N ALA A 16 -17.66 -1.64 12.35
CA ALA A 16 -18.41 -2.70 13.05
C ALA A 16 -18.54 -2.51 14.58
N THR A 17 -18.44 -1.26 15.07
CA THR A 17 -18.70 -0.91 16.46
C THR A 17 -20.11 -0.32 16.66
N ALA A 18 -20.57 -0.31 17.91
CA ALA A 18 -21.83 0.31 18.28
C ALA A 18 -21.72 1.84 18.23
N ARG A 19 -22.77 2.51 17.75
CA ARG A 19 -22.82 3.98 17.66
C ARG A 19 -22.68 4.70 19.00
N ASN A 20 -23.04 4.02 20.10
CA ASN A 20 -22.93 4.54 21.46
C ASN A 20 -21.62 4.13 22.15
N LEU A 21 -20.61 3.70 21.39
CA LEU A 21 -19.27 3.44 21.92
C LEU A 21 -18.50 4.78 22.02
N ASP A 22 -19.00 5.65 22.88
CA ASP A 22 -18.44 6.96 23.21
C ASP A 22 -17.87 6.98 24.65
N LEU A 23 -17.18 8.08 25.02
CA LEU A 23 -16.50 8.18 26.33
C LEU A 23 -17.48 8.15 27.50
N GLU A 24 -18.67 8.73 27.33
CA GLU A 24 -19.72 8.78 28.33
C GLU A 24 -20.27 7.38 28.65
N HIS A 25 -20.59 6.60 27.63
CA HIS A 25 -21.07 5.23 27.83
C HIS A 25 -19.95 4.29 28.28
N LEU A 26 -18.70 4.50 27.86
CA LEU A 26 -17.56 3.76 28.40
C LEU A 26 -17.40 4.03 29.90
N TYR A 27 -17.48 5.30 30.32
CA TYR A 27 -17.45 5.71 31.72
C TYR A 27 -18.60 5.08 32.53
N LEU A 28 -19.82 5.07 31.99
CA LEU A 28 -20.98 4.42 32.62
C LEU A 28 -20.75 2.93 32.81
N TRP A 29 -20.36 2.21 31.74
CA TRP A 29 -20.21 0.76 31.80
C TRP A 29 -19.01 0.34 32.64
N ALA A 30 -17.92 1.12 32.66
CA ALA A 30 -16.80 0.89 33.55
C ALA A 30 -17.23 0.89 35.01
N GLN A 31 -18.11 1.82 35.42
CA GLN A 31 -18.66 1.83 36.78
C GLN A 31 -19.55 0.62 37.07
N LEU A 32 -20.46 0.27 36.17
CA LEU A 32 -21.33 -0.90 36.34
C LEU A 32 -20.52 -2.21 36.47
N LYS A 33 -19.41 -2.30 35.73
CA LYS A 33 -18.52 -3.46 35.76
C LYS A 33 -17.57 -3.44 36.95
N GLY A 34 -17.17 -2.27 37.42
CA GLY A 34 -16.13 -2.09 38.45
C GLY A 34 -14.72 -2.01 37.86
N ILE A 35 -14.59 -1.42 36.68
CA ILE A 35 -13.30 -1.19 35.99
C ILE A 35 -12.83 0.22 36.30
N THR A 36 -11.57 0.34 36.73
CA THR A 36 -10.99 1.62 37.15
C THR A 36 -10.26 2.31 36.00
N VAL A 37 -9.58 1.57 35.13
CA VAL A 37 -8.84 2.14 33.99
C VAL A 37 -9.36 1.55 32.68
N VAL A 38 -9.71 2.40 31.73
CA VAL A 38 -10.23 2.01 30.42
C VAL A 38 -9.39 2.67 29.32
N GLY A 39 -9.02 1.92 28.28
CA GLY A 39 -8.45 2.51 27.08
C GLY A 39 -9.41 3.53 26.45
N THR A 40 -8.94 4.56 25.76
CA THR A 40 -9.84 5.43 24.97
C THR A 40 -10.26 4.77 23.66
N GLY A 41 -9.40 3.89 23.13
CA GLY A 41 -9.47 3.41 21.75
C GLY A 41 -9.19 4.52 20.73
N ASP A 42 -8.72 4.10 19.55
CA ASP A 42 -8.75 4.87 18.30
C ASP A 42 -8.23 6.32 18.32
N PHE A 43 -7.27 6.68 19.20
CA PHE A 43 -6.78 8.08 19.30
C PHE A 43 -6.15 8.60 18.00
N THR A 44 -5.86 7.73 17.02
CA THR A 44 -5.36 8.13 15.70
C THR A 44 -6.40 8.85 14.85
N HIS A 45 -7.69 8.61 15.09
CA HIS A 45 -8.74 9.25 14.32
C HIS A 45 -8.90 10.71 14.72
N PRO A 46 -8.71 11.70 13.82
CA PRO A 46 -8.66 13.11 14.23
C PRO A 46 -9.95 13.64 14.86
N GLU A 47 -11.12 13.20 14.36
CA GLU A 47 -12.41 13.56 14.96
C GLU A 47 -12.54 12.98 16.39
N TRP A 48 -12.09 11.75 16.61
CA TRP A 48 -12.13 11.12 17.94
C TRP A 48 -11.14 11.76 18.90
N LEU A 49 -9.92 12.07 18.44
CA LEU A 49 -8.93 12.79 19.23
C LEU A 49 -9.44 14.17 19.66
N SER A 50 -10.18 14.85 18.79
CA SER A 50 -10.85 16.11 19.13
C SER A 50 -11.91 15.93 20.22
N GLU A 51 -12.70 14.85 20.17
CA GLU A 51 -13.64 14.50 21.24
C GLU A 51 -12.93 14.18 22.56
N ILE A 52 -11.87 13.37 22.53
CA ILE A 52 -11.02 13.07 23.69
C ILE A 52 -10.53 14.37 24.33
N ARG A 53 -9.95 15.29 23.53
CA ARG A 53 -9.46 16.59 24.02
C ARG A 53 -10.57 17.45 24.63
N THR A 54 -11.77 17.38 24.06
CA THR A 54 -12.90 18.21 24.48
C THR A 54 -13.55 17.69 25.76
N LYS A 55 -13.67 16.36 25.91
CA LYS A 55 -14.43 15.71 26.97
C LYS A 55 -13.57 15.25 28.15
N LEU A 56 -12.29 14.97 27.93
CA LEU A 56 -11.38 14.52 28.99
C LEU A 56 -10.48 15.64 29.51
N GLU A 57 -10.01 15.47 30.74
CA GLU A 57 -8.98 16.31 31.37
C GLU A 57 -7.97 15.44 32.14
N PRO A 58 -6.71 15.87 32.32
CA PRO A 58 -5.72 15.12 33.09
C PRO A 58 -6.17 14.88 34.54
N ALA A 59 -5.88 13.69 35.08
CA ALA A 59 -6.19 13.33 36.46
C ALA A 59 -4.93 12.93 37.25
N GLU A 60 -4.35 11.77 36.93
CA GLU A 60 -3.07 11.30 37.44
C GLU A 60 -2.00 11.31 36.32
N PRO A 61 -0.70 11.13 36.62
CA PRO A 61 0.33 11.12 35.59
C PRO A 61 0.03 10.12 34.46
N GLY A 62 -0.23 10.68 33.27
CA GLY A 62 -0.59 9.97 32.04
C GLY A 62 -1.99 9.35 31.99
N LEU A 63 -2.86 9.64 32.96
CA LEU A 63 -4.25 9.22 32.98
C LEU A 63 -5.20 10.42 32.90
N PHE A 64 -6.38 10.17 32.33
CA PHE A 64 -7.39 11.19 32.09
C PHE A 64 -8.69 10.83 32.82
N LYS A 65 -9.49 11.83 33.17
CA LYS A 65 -10.87 11.63 33.63
C LYS A 65 -11.83 12.37 32.71
N LEU A 66 -13.08 11.93 32.71
CA LEU A 66 -14.16 12.68 32.09
C LEU A 66 -14.36 13.98 32.87
N LYS A 67 -14.54 15.12 32.19
CA LYS A 67 -14.79 16.40 32.85
C LYS A 67 -15.98 16.30 33.80
N ASP A 68 -15.87 16.94 34.97
CA ASP A 68 -16.82 16.78 36.07
C ASP A 68 -18.28 17.07 35.64
N GLU A 69 -18.52 18.09 34.81
CA GLU A 69 -19.86 18.42 34.28
C GLU A 69 -20.52 17.30 33.45
N ILE A 70 -19.72 16.47 32.79
CA ILE A 70 -20.19 15.34 31.99
C ILE A 70 -20.28 14.11 32.87
N ALA A 71 -19.25 13.87 33.71
CA ALA A 71 -19.21 12.75 34.65
C ALA A 71 -20.41 12.77 35.62
N ASP A 72 -20.77 13.94 36.16
CA ASP A 72 -21.90 14.09 37.08
C ASP A 72 -23.23 13.71 36.42
N LYS A 73 -23.45 14.12 35.17
CA LYS A 73 -24.66 13.76 34.40
C LYS A 73 -24.75 12.25 34.17
N VAL A 74 -23.63 11.62 33.81
CA VAL A 74 -23.59 10.16 33.61
C VAL A 74 -23.76 9.42 34.94
N ALA A 75 -23.22 9.96 36.03
CA ALA A 75 -23.34 9.38 37.36
C ALA A 75 -24.79 9.35 37.87
N GLU A 76 -25.69 10.23 37.39
CA GLU A 76 -27.14 10.16 37.69
C GLU A 76 -27.78 8.86 37.20
N GLU A 77 -27.26 8.28 36.11
CA GLU A 77 -27.74 7.01 35.55
C GLU A 77 -27.20 5.78 36.28
N VAL A 78 -26.12 5.95 37.07
CA VAL A 78 -25.45 4.88 37.81
C VAL A 78 -25.90 4.89 39.27
N HIS A 79 -26.36 3.73 39.76
CA HIS A 79 -26.75 3.60 41.17
C HIS A 79 -25.55 3.81 42.10
N PRO A 80 -25.72 4.47 43.27
CA PRO A 80 -24.60 4.75 44.20
C PRO A 80 -23.76 3.55 44.61
N SER A 81 -24.33 2.34 44.64
CA SER A 81 -23.59 1.09 44.94
C SER A 81 -22.51 0.75 43.91
N CYS A 82 -22.59 1.28 42.68
CA CYS A 82 -21.65 1.00 41.60
C CYS A 82 -20.76 2.20 41.24
N ARG A 83 -20.99 3.37 41.85
CA ARG A 83 -20.22 4.56 41.54
C ARG A 83 -18.78 4.38 42.01
N THR A 84 -17.86 4.44 41.06
CA THR A 84 -16.43 4.33 41.30
C THR A 84 -15.70 5.31 40.41
N GLU A 85 -14.48 5.66 40.80
CA GLU A 85 -13.61 6.45 39.97
C GLU A 85 -13.18 5.65 38.75
N VAL A 86 -13.29 6.26 37.57
CA VAL A 86 -12.84 5.72 36.29
C VAL A 86 -11.84 6.68 35.68
N ARG A 87 -10.78 6.12 35.11
CA ARG A 87 -9.74 6.81 34.38
C ARG A 87 -9.63 6.25 32.97
N PHE A 88 -9.20 7.11 32.06
CA PHE A 88 -8.93 6.82 30.68
C PHE A 88 -7.43 6.83 30.40
N LEU A 89 -6.98 5.89 29.60
CA LEU A 89 -5.62 5.79 29.09
C LEU A 89 -5.65 5.84 27.57
N LEU A 90 -4.80 6.65 26.94
CA LEU A 90 -4.81 6.80 25.48
C LEU A 90 -4.30 5.52 24.81
N SER A 91 -5.18 4.83 24.08
CA SER A 91 -4.83 3.63 23.32
C SER A 91 -5.42 3.64 21.91
N VAL A 92 -4.81 2.90 20.98
CA VAL A 92 -5.29 2.71 19.61
C VAL A 92 -4.83 1.38 19.05
N GLU A 93 -5.69 0.69 18.32
CA GLU A 93 -5.30 -0.46 17.49
C GLU A 93 -4.94 0.02 16.08
N ILE A 94 -3.82 -0.44 15.54
CA ILE A 94 -3.37 -0.15 14.18
C ILE A 94 -3.23 -1.46 13.40
N SER A 95 -3.80 -1.52 12.20
CA SER A 95 -3.71 -2.68 11.30
C SER A 95 -2.55 -2.50 10.32
N SER A 96 -1.46 -3.23 10.54
CA SER A 96 -0.29 -3.24 9.66
C SER A 96 -0.42 -4.35 8.62
N ILE A 97 -0.50 -4.00 7.33
CA ILE A 97 -0.53 -4.95 6.20
C ILE A 97 0.66 -4.69 5.28
N TYR A 98 1.63 -5.60 5.25
CA TYR A 98 2.89 -5.38 4.55
C TYR A 98 3.53 -6.69 4.07
N LYS A 99 4.55 -6.63 3.22
CA LYS A 99 5.31 -7.81 2.78
C LYS A 99 6.61 -7.96 3.55
N ARG A 100 6.86 -9.16 4.10
CA ARG A 100 8.13 -9.51 4.74
C ARG A 100 8.42 -11.00 4.61
N GLY A 101 9.67 -11.34 4.28
CA GLY A 101 10.06 -12.74 4.07
C GLY A 101 9.33 -13.42 2.90
N GLY A 102 8.92 -12.65 1.88
CA GLY A 102 8.19 -13.16 0.72
C GLY A 102 6.72 -13.50 0.97
N ARG A 103 6.15 -13.15 2.13
CA ARG A 103 4.74 -13.33 2.48
C ARG A 103 4.08 -12.01 2.84
N VAL A 104 2.75 -11.97 2.74
CA VAL A 104 1.96 -10.82 3.18
C VAL A 104 1.62 -11.01 4.64
N ARG A 105 2.11 -10.11 5.47
CA ARG A 105 1.91 -10.08 6.91
C ARG A 105 0.78 -9.12 7.24
N LYS A 106 -0.09 -9.54 8.17
CA LYS A 106 -1.19 -8.75 8.70
C LYS A 106 -1.14 -8.84 10.20
N VAL A 107 -0.79 -7.75 10.86
CA VAL A 107 -0.55 -7.73 12.30
C VAL A 107 -1.27 -6.54 12.88
N HIS A 108 -2.11 -6.79 13.88
CA HIS A 108 -2.66 -5.72 14.69
C HIS A 108 -1.76 -5.45 15.88
N ASN A 109 -1.57 -4.16 16.17
CA ASN A 109 -0.76 -3.70 17.29
C ASN A 109 -1.55 -2.67 18.07
N VAL A 110 -1.49 -2.71 19.40
CA VAL A 110 -2.05 -1.67 20.26
C VAL A 110 -0.93 -0.73 20.68
N VAL A 111 -1.13 0.56 20.43
CA VAL A 111 -0.21 1.63 20.82
C VAL A 111 -0.80 2.38 21.99
N TYR A 112 0.04 2.72 22.96
CA TYR A 112 -0.32 3.45 24.16
C TYR A 112 0.51 4.73 24.28
N ALA A 113 -0.16 5.86 24.50
CA ALA A 113 0.49 7.17 24.65
C ALA A 113 0.26 7.74 26.06
N PRO A 114 1.28 8.36 26.68
CA PRO A 114 1.14 8.96 28.01
C PRO A 114 0.31 10.26 27.98
N ASP A 115 0.33 10.98 26.86
CA ASP A 115 -0.31 12.29 26.74
C ASP A 115 -0.77 12.59 25.31
N LEU A 116 -1.61 13.63 25.18
CA LEU A 116 -2.16 14.06 23.89
C LEU A 116 -1.07 14.57 22.93
N GLU A 117 0.00 15.17 23.43
CA GLU A 117 1.11 15.65 22.60
C GLU A 117 1.82 14.48 21.90
N THR A 118 2.08 13.40 22.63
CA THR A 118 2.66 12.18 22.10
C THR A 118 1.74 11.50 21.10
N ALA A 119 0.43 11.42 21.41
CA ALA A 119 -0.56 10.92 20.46
C ALA A 119 -0.58 11.73 19.15
N GLU A 120 -0.48 13.06 19.23
CA GLU A 120 -0.40 13.94 18.06
C GLU A 120 0.89 13.75 17.24
N LYS A 121 2.03 13.55 17.90
CA LYS A 121 3.31 13.23 17.22
C LYS A 121 3.20 11.93 16.44
N ILE A 122 2.62 10.89 17.05
CA ILE A 122 2.36 9.59 16.39
C ILE A 122 1.43 9.81 15.19
N ASN A 123 0.29 10.48 15.38
CA ASN A 123 -0.68 10.75 14.31
C ASN A 123 -0.06 11.52 13.15
N SER A 124 0.76 12.53 13.44
CA SER A 124 1.45 13.33 12.41
C SER A 124 2.40 12.48 11.55
N ARG A 125 3.05 11.47 12.14
CA ARG A 125 3.89 10.53 11.40
C ARG A 125 3.06 9.52 10.61
N LEU A 126 2.00 8.97 11.20
CA LEU A 126 1.15 7.98 10.53
C LEU A 126 0.34 8.58 9.36
N ASP A 127 -0.13 9.83 9.47
CA ASP A 127 -0.86 10.55 8.40
C ASP A 127 0.01 10.82 7.15
N ARG A 128 1.35 10.82 7.31
CA ARG A 128 2.28 10.89 6.19
C ARG A 128 2.38 9.55 5.45
N ILE A 129 2.13 8.44 6.15
CA ILE A 129 2.28 7.09 5.63
C ILE A 129 0.99 6.60 4.99
N GLY A 130 -0.15 6.73 5.68
CA GLY A 130 -1.44 6.22 5.23
C GLY A 130 -2.62 6.99 5.81
N ASN A 131 -3.83 6.51 5.53
CA ASN A 131 -5.07 7.19 5.91
C ASN A 131 -5.48 6.83 7.34
N ILE A 132 -5.49 7.83 8.23
CA ILE A 132 -5.95 7.70 9.62
C ILE A 132 -7.35 8.29 9.89
N HIS A 133 -8.03 8.79 8.86
CA HIS A 133 -9.28 9.55 8.95
C HIS A 133 -10.53 8.73 8.62
N SER A 134 -10.37 7.55 8.04
CA SER A 134 -11.50 6.76 7.50
C SER A 134 -12.06 5.70 8.46
N ASP A 135 -11.27 5.31 9.45
CA ASP A 135 -11.57 4.24 10.40
C ASP A 135 -10.80 4.53 11.68
N GLY A 136 -11.44 4.30 12.84
CA GLY A 136 -10.78 4.38 14.14
C GLY A 136 -9.58 3.45 14.27
N ARG A 137 -9.61 2.30 13.58
CA ARG A 137 -8.45 1.42 13.37
C ARG A 137 -7.87 1.65 11.96
N PRO A 138 -6.82 2.47 11.82
CA PRO A 138 -6.24 2.73 10.51
C PRO A 138 -5.57 1.48 9.93
N ILE A 139 -5.68 1.31 8.61
CA ILE A 139 -4.97 0.28 7.85
C ILE A 139 -3.78 0.92 7.17
N LEU A 140 -2.57 0.50 7.55
CA LEU A 140 -1.34 1.07 7.08
C LEU A 140 -0.49 0.02 6.37
N GLY A 141 0.07 0.42 5.21
CA GLY A 141 1.09 -0.34 4.47
C GLY A 141 2.47 -0.26 5.14
N LEU A 142 2.53 -0.49 6.46
CA LEU A 142 3.69 -0.22 7.31
C LEU A 142 4.09 -1.48 8.08
N ASP A 143 5.38 -1.80 8.10
CA ASP A 143 5.95 -2.90 8.89
C ASP A 143 5.73 -2.67 10.40
N SER A 144 5.46 -3.74 11.16
CA SER A 144 5.26 -3.64 12.62
C SER A 144 6.51 -3.17 13.37
N ARG A 145 7.71 -3.48 12.85
CA ARG A 145 8.99 -2.95 13.36
C ARG A 145 9.07 -1.44 13.16
N ASP A 146 8.70 -0.95 11.99
CA ASP A 146 8.77 0.49 11.68
C ASP A 146 7.68 1.28 12.42
N LEU A 147 6.50 0.66 12.64
CA LEU A 147 5.49 1.23 13.54
C LEU A 147 6.03 1.40 14.96
N LEU A 148 6.72 0.38 15.50
CA LEU A 148 7.34 0.45 16.81
C LEU A 148 8.41 1.54 16.87
N GLU A 149 9.23 1.69 15.83
CA GLU A 149 10.21 2.78 15.73
C GLU A 149 9.53 4.16 15.82
N ILE A 150 8.45 4.39 15.07
CA ILE A 150 7.68 5.65 15.13
C ILE A 150 7.15 5.93 16.53
N VAL A 151 6.67 4.91 17.23
CA VAL A 151 6.16 5.04 18.61
C VAL A 151 7.28 5.44 19.56
N LEU A 152 8.43 4.78 19.48
CA LEU A 152 9.60 5.05 20.33
C LEU A 152 10.24 6.42 20.03
N GLU A 153 10.25 6.85 18.75
CA GLU A 153 10.70 8.18 18.35
C GLU A 153 9.79 9.30 18.87
N ALA A 154 8.48 9.03 18.99
CA ALA A 154 7.52 10.01 19.49
C ALA A 154 7.68 10.27 20.99
N SER A 155 7.97 9.22 21.77
CA SER A 155 8.28 9.30 23.20
C SER A 155 8.89 7.98 23.70
N GLU A 156 9.91 8.05 24.57
CA GLU A 156 10.44 6.89 25.30
C GLU A 156 9.39 6.28 26.24
N ASP A 157 8.40 7.08 26.62
CA ASP A 157 7.32 6.67 27.50
C ASP A 157 6.17 5.96 26.78
N ALA A 158 5.98 6.21 25.49
CA ALA A 158 5.03 5.46 24.68
C ALA A 158 5.48 4.00 24.51
N PHE A 159 4.53 3.10 24.31
CA PHE A 159 4.83 1.69 24.04
C PHE A 159 3.79 1.05 23.13
N LEU A 160 4.16 -0.08 22.56
CA LEU A 160 3.35 -0.87 21.65
C LEU A 160 3.38 -2.33 22.12
N ILE A 161 2.23 -3.00 22.04
CA ILE A 161 2.14 -4.45 22.21
C ILE A 161 1.44 -5.08 20.99
N PRO A 162 1.83 -6.28 20.55
CA PRO A 162 1.08 -7.01 19.55
C PRO A 162 -0.30 -7.41 20.11
N ALA A 163 -1.36 -7.14 19.33
CA ALA A 163 -2.74 -7.40 19.70
C ALA A 163 -3.13 -8.86 19.36
N HIS A 164 -4.02 -9.45 20.17
CA HIS A 164 -4.64 -10.78 19.98
C HIS A 164 -3.79 -11.77 19.16
N ILE A 165 -2.59 -12.07 19.70
CA ILE A 165 -1.42 -12.60 18.96
C ILE A 165 -1.63 -13.92 18.23
N TRP A 166 -2.77 -14.60 18.43
CA TRP A 166 -3.09 -15.88 17.82
C TRP A 166 -4.18 -15.86 16.76
N THR A 167 -4.94 -14.76 16.62
CA THR A 167 -6.07 -14.76 15.68
C THR A 167 -5.58 -15.13 14.29
N PRO A 168 -6.24 -16.05 13.55
CA PRO A 168 -5.61 -16.66 12.37
C PRO A 168 -5.09 -15.65 11.34
N TRP A 169 -5.72 -14.49 11.22
CA TRP A 169 -5.57 -13.60 10.08
C TRP A 169 -4.92 -12.24 10.34
N PHE A 170 -4.96 -11.73 11.57
CA PHE A 170 -4.57 -10.35 11.90
C PHE A 170 -3.69 -10.31 13.14
N SER A 171 -2.75 -11.25 13.24
CA SER A 171 -1.92 -11.38 14.44
C SER A 171 -0.48 -11.72 14.12
N ALA A 172 0.39 -11.50 15.12
CA ALA A 172 1.81 -11.78 15.03
C ALA A 172 2.11 -13.29 14.89
N LEU A 173 1.39 -14.17 15.58
CA LEU A 173 1.65 -15.63 15.62
C LEU A 173 0.52 -16.48 15.00
N GLY A 174 -0.48 -15.87 14.37
CA GLY A 174 -1.61 -16.55 13.74
C GLY A 174 -1.25 -17.45 12.54
N SER A 175 -2.12 -18.41 12.22
CA SER A 175 -1.85 -19.45 11.22
C SER A 175 -1.84 -18.99 9.75
N LYS A 176 -2.40 -17.83 9.42
CA LYS A 176 -2.45 -17.28 8.04
C LYS A 176 -1.51 -16.09 7.86
N SER A 177 -1.50 -15.16 8.81
CA SER A 177 -0.63 -13.98 8.74
C SER A 177 0.77 -14.21 9.32
N GLY A 178 0.88 -15.08 10.33
CA GLY A 178 1.84 -14.94 11.42
C GLY A 178 3.25 -15.46 11.18
N PHE A 179 4.15 -14.82 11.91
CA PHE A 179 5.51 -15.25 12.17
C PHE A 179 5.54 -16.45 13.11
N ASP A 180 6.68 -17.14 13.18
CA ASP A 180 6.88 -18.22 14.15
C ASP A 180 7.46 -17.70 15.48
N SER A 181 7.87 -16.43 15.54
CA SER A 181 8.30 -15.75 16.76
C SER A 181 8.10 -14.23 16.70
N LEU A 182 8.17 -13.55 17.85
CA LEU A 182 8.09 -12.08 17.91
C LEU A 182 9.35 -11.42 17.32
N GLU A 183 10.51 -12.09 17.40
CA GLU A 183 11.77 -11.63 16.81
C GLU A 183 11.69 -11.49 15.29
N GLU A 184 11.02 -12.42 14.61
CA GLU A 184 10.81 -12.31 13.17
C GLU A 184 9.92 -11.11 12.81
N CYS A 185 8.97 -10.77 13.68
CA CYS A 185 8.02 -9.67 13.49
C CYS A 185 8.66 -8.30 13.75
N PHE A 186 9.31 -8.11 14.90
CA PHE A 186 9.82 -6.82 15.35
C PHE A 186 11.33 -6.63 15.12
N GLY A 187 12.05 -7.67 14.72
CA GLY A 187 13.46 -7.58 14.34
C GLY A 187 14.36 -7.09 15.48
N ASP A 188 15.19 -6.09 15.17
CA ASP A 188 16.10 -5.44 16.10
C ASP A 188 15.40 -4.76 17.30
N LEU A 189 14.14 -4.36 17.13
CA LEU A 189 13.37 -3.67 18.17
C LEU A 189 12.57 -4.61 19.07
N THR A 190 12.69 -5.93 18.90
CA THR A 190 11.94 -6.92 19.71
C THR A 190 12.17 -6.76 21.22
N GLY A 191 13.35 -6.29 21.64
CA GLY A 191 13.65 -6.01 23.06
C GLY A 191 12.77 -4.93 23.70
N HIS A 192 12.01 -4.16 22.91
CA HIS A 192 11.03 -3.18 23.40
C HIS A 192 9.63 -3.77 23.58
N ILE A 193 9.37 -4.97 23.08
CA ILE A 193 8.11 -5.70 23.29
C ILE A 193 8.22 -6.47 24.60
N PHE A 194 7.53 -6.00 25.63
CA PHE A 194 7.54 -6.59 26.97
C PHE A 194 6.18 -7.18 27.39
N ALA A 195 5.13 -6.96 26.61
CA ALA A 195 3.80 -7.49 26.85
C ALA A 195 3.14 -7.87 25.52
N ALA A 196 2.19 -8.79 25.56
CA ALA A 196 1.43 -9.24 24.39
C ALA A 196 0.00 -9.62 24.77
N GLU A 197 -0.96 -9.24 23.94
CA GLU A 197 -2.37 -9.53 24.17
C GLU A 197 -2.75 -10.91 23.61
N THR A 198 -3.31 -11.78 24.46
CA THR A 198 -3.66 -13.16 24.10
C THR A 198 -4.89 -13.22 23.18
N GLY A 199 -5.89 -12.37 23.46
CA GLY A 199 -7.17 -12.29 22.77
C GLY A 199 -8.12 -13.45 23.09
N LEU A 200 -9.41 -13.24 22.80
CA LEU A 200 -10.58 -14.03 23.23
C LEU A 200 -10.61 -15.54 22.89
N SER A 201 -9.62 -16.07 22.17
CA SER A 201 -9.56 -17.48 21.77
C SER A 201 -8.35 -18.23 22.36
N SER A 202 -7.56 -17.56 23.19
CA SER A 202 -6.47 -18.15 23.96
C SER A 202 -6.43 -17.60 25.38
N ASP A 203 -5.81 -18.34 26.29
CA ASP A 203 -5.60 -17.91 27.67
C ASP A 203 -4.10 -18.05 28.06
N PRO A 204 -3.69 -17.58 29.24
CA PRO A 204 -2.30 -17.71 29.68
C PRO A 204 -1.80 -19.15 29.73
N ALA A 205 -2.65 -20.12 30.10
CA ALA A 205 -2.26 -21.53 30.19
C ALA A 205 -1.87 -22.12 28.82
N MET A 206 -2.60 -21.75 27.76
CA MET A 206 -2.25 -22.09 26.38
C MET A 206 -0.89 -21.48 25.99
N ASN A 207 -0.67 -20.20 26.32
CA ASN A 207 0.51 -19.44 25.95
C ASN A 207 1.78 -19.88 26.70
N TRP A 208 1.68 -20.31 27.96
CA TRP A 208 2.80 -20.84 28.74
C TRP A 208 3.49 -22.04 28.10
N ARG A 209 2.84 -22.68 27.13
CA ARG A 209 3.40 -23.82 26.40
C ARG A 209 4.43 -23.43 25.34
N VAL A 210 4.59 -22.14 25.08
CA VAL A 210 5.50 -21.57 24.07
C VAL A 210 6.59 -20.78 24.77
N SER A 211 7.78 -21.37 24.94
CA SER A 211 8.88 -20.77 25.71
C SER A 211 9.35 -19.42 25.20
N GLY A 212 9.16 -19.12 23.91
CA GLY A 212 9.47 -17.82 23.32
C GLY A 212 8.69 -16.65 23.93
N LEU A 213 7.61 -16.93 24.67
CA LEU A 213 6.78 -15.92 25.34
C LEU A 213 7.12 -15.76 26.84
N ASP A 214 8.09 -16.51 27.39
CA ASP A 214 8.39 -16.48 28.83
C ASP A 214 8.85 -15.10 29.33
N GLY A 215 9.50 -14.31 28.47
CA GLY A 215 9.95 -12.95 28.78
C GLY A 215 8.87 -11.88 28.61
N ILE A 216 7.65 -12.28 28.22
CA ILE A 216 6.57 -11.37 27.84
C ILE A 216 5.44 -11.46 28.86
N THR A 217 5.01 -10.31 29.38
CA THR A 217 3.82 -10.24 30.22
C THR A 217 2.58 -10.44 29.37
N LEU A 218 1.86 -11.55 29.61
CA LEU A 218 0.61 -11.84 28.92
C LEU A 218 -0.50 -10.96 29.50
N VAL A 219 -1.12 -10.15 28.63
CA VAL A 219 -2.25 -9.28 28.99
C VAL A 219 -3.51 -9.72 28.27
N SER A 220 -4.65 -9.38 28.86
CA SER A 220 -5.97 -9.75 28.35
C SER A 220 -6.89 -8.53 28.37
N ASN A 221 -7.50 -8.22 27.24
CA ASN A 221 -8.31 -7.01 27.07
C ASN A 221 -9.55 -7.33 26.28
N SER A 222 -10.61 -6.56 26.52
CA SER A 222 -11.90 -6.90 25.95
C SER A 222 -11.93 -6.81 24.44
N ASP A 223 -11.20 -5.94 23.75
CA ASP A 223 -11.47 -5.61 22.34
C ASP A 223 -12.96 -5.19 22.17
N ALA A 224 -13.40 -4.26 23.03
CA ALA A 224 -14.80 -3.85 23.10
C ALA A 224 -15.26 -3.13 21.82
N HIS A 225 -16.22 -3.74 21.12
CA HIS A 225 -16.94 -3.15 19.98
C HIS A 225 -18.28 -2.53 20.39
N SER A 226 -18.61 -2.53 21.68
CA SER A 226 -19.81 -1.93 22.25
C SER A 226 -19.62 -1.77 23.77
N PRO A 227 -20.20 -0.76 24.43
CA PRO A 227 -19.98 -0.52 25.85
C PRO A 227 -20.30 -1.73 26.75
N ALA A 228 -21.36 -2.47 26.43
CA ALA A 228 -21.78 -3.65 27.20
C ALA A 228 -20.77 -4.82 27.20
N LYS A 229 -19.83 -4.83 26.24
CA LYS A 229 -18.80 -5.85 26.09
C LYS A 229 -17.49 -5.51 26.82
N LEU A 230 -17.42 -4.34 27.45
CA LEU A 230 -16.30 -3.93 28.28
C LEU A 230 -16.10 -4.94 29.42
N GLY A 231 -14.85 -5.28 29.72
CA GLY A 231 -14.50 -6.22 30.78
C GLY A 231 -14.86 -7.68 30.50
N ARG A 232 -15.08 -8.09 29.25
CA ARG A 232 -15.11 -9.54 28.93
C ARG A 232 -13.74 -10.20 29.13
N GLU A 233 -12.69 -9.40 29.00
CA GLU A 233 -11.31 -9.66 29.39
C GLU A 233 -10.77 -8.39 30.05
N ALA A 234 -9.88 -8.52 31.03
CA ALA A 234 -9.27 -7.40 31.72
C ALA A 234 -7.99 -7.81 32.47
N ASN A 235 -7.28 -6.81 32.99
CA ASN A 235 -6.03 -6.97 33.72
C ASN A 235 -6.18 -6.53 35.18
N LEU A 236 -5.41 -7.15 36.07
CA LEU A 236 -5.39 -6.87 37.51
C LEU A 236 -4.06 -6.26 37.92
N PHE A 237 -4.11 -5.09 38.55
CA PHE A 237 -2.93 -4.36 39.01
C PHE A 237 -3.00 -4.11 40.51
N ASP A 238 -1.85 -4.06 41.18
CA ASP A 238 -1.65 -3.50 42.51
C ASP A 238 -0.49 -2.49 42.50
N THR A 239 -0.79 -1.27 42.04
CA THR A 239 0.21 -0.20 41.85
C THR A 239 -0.32 1.16 42.29
N GLY A 240 0.48 2.22 42.10
CA GLY A 240 -0.08 3.57 41.99
C GLY A 240 -0.99 3.68 40.77
N LEU A 241 -1.98 4.57 40.82
CA LEU A 241 -2.90 4.82 39.70
C LEU A 241 -2.23 5.82 38.75
N SER A 242 -1.37 5.33 37.86
CA SER A 242 -0.70 6.15 36.83
C SER A 242 -0.39 5.32 35.58
N TYR A 243 -0.25 5.99 34.44
CA TYR A 243 0.19 5.36 33.19
C TYR A 243 1.55 4.66 33.36
N PHE A 244 2.48 5.34 34.03
CA PHE A 244 3.86 4.88 34.20
C PHE A 244 3.92 3.65 35.11
N ASP A 245 3.11 3.61 36.18
CA ASP A 245 3.02 2.45 37.05
C ASP A 245 2.46 1.22 36.32
N ILE A 246 1.44 1.42 35.47
CA ILE A 246 0.87 0.36 34.62
C ILE A 246 1.93 -0.15 33.65
N LYS A 247 2.60 0.76 32.92
CA LYS A 247 3.68 0.42 31.99
C LYS A 247 4.80 -0.36 32.68
N ASP A 248 5.26 0.09 33.84
CA ASP A 248 6.33 -0.55 34.60
C ASP A 248 5.92 -1.93 35.11
N ALA A 249 4.68 -2.09 35.58
CA ALA A 249 4.16 -3.39 36.00
C ALA A 249 4.14 -4.39 34.84
N LEU A 250 3.69 -3.96 33.66
CA LEU A 250 3.73 -4.78 32.45
C LEU A 250 5.15 -5.08 31.98
N LYS A 251 6.05 -4.09 32.01
CA LYS A 251 7.44 -4.25 31.58
C LYS A 251 8.25 -5.17 32.46
N THR A 252 8.01 -5.14 33.78
CA THR A 252 8.75 -5.96 34.75
C THR A 252 8.14 -7.33 35.00
N GLY A 253 6.84 -7.50 34.71
CA GLY A 253 6.10 -8.71 35.05
C GLY A 253 6.14 -9.00 36.55
N ASP A 254 6.17 -7.97 37.39
CA ASP A 254 6.24 -8.14 38.84
C ASP A 254 4.90 -8.67 39.38
N PRO A 255 4.83 -9.89 39.96
CA PRO A 255 3.58 -10.47 40.44
C PRO A 255 2.99 -9.72 41.65
N THR A 256 3.74 -8.81 42.27
CA THR A 256 3.23 -7.91 43.31
C THR A 256 2.57 -6.65 42.74
N ARG A 257 2.84 -6.31 41.47
CA ARG A 257 2.31 -5.13 40.77
C ARG A 257 1.31 -5.50 39.67
N PHE A 258 1.58 -6.56 38.91
CA PHE A 258 0.69 -7.17 37.93
C PHE A 258 0.18 -8.49 38.48
N LEU A 259 -1.04 -8.47 39.02
CA LEU A 259 -1.62 -9.59 39.74
C LEU A 259 -2.13 -10.69 38.81
N GLY A 260 -2.26 -10.43 37.50
CA GLY A 260 -2.73 -11.39 36.50
C GLY A 260 -3.92 -10.88 35.69
N THR A 261 -4.64 -11.80 35.05
CA THR A 261 -5.69 -11.47 34.08
C THR A 261 -7.06 -12.05 34.44
N ILE A 262 -8.10 -11.37 33.97
CA ILE A 262 -9.46 -11.88 33.89
C ILE A 262 -9.69 -12.29 32.44
N GLU A 263 -10.01 -13.56 32.23
CA GLU A 263 -10.10 -14.16 30.91
C GLU A 263 -11.55 -14.42 30.49
N PHE A 264 -11.80 -14.30 29.20
CA PHE A 264 -12.91 -14.95 28.55
C PHE A 264 -12.61 -16.45 28.48
N PHE A 265 -13.62 -17.31 28.52
CA PHE A 265 -13.35 -18.74 28.28
C PHE A 265 -12.85 -18.90 26.84
N PRO A 266 -11.60 -19.35 26.59
CA PRO A 266 -11.03 -19.33 25.24
C PRO A 266 -11.84 -20.22 24.28
N ALA A 267 -12.47 -21.27 24.80
CA ALA A 267 -13.36 -22.14 24.05
C ALA A 267 -14.64 -21.47 23.54
N GLU A 268 -15.09 -20.37 24.16
CA GLU A 268 -16.18 -19.57 23.60
C GLU A 268 -15.69 -18.72 22.41
N GLY A 269 -14.39 -18.46 22.31
CA GLY A 269 -13.76 -17.76 21.20
C GLY A 269 -14.12 -18.34 19.83
N LYS A 270 -14.38 -17.45 18.86
CA LYS A 270 -14.82 -17.78 17.50
C LYS A 270 -13.89 -18.73 16.73
N TYR A 271 -12.61 -18.72 17.07
CA TYR A 271 -11.55 -19.39 16.33
C TYR A 271 -10.77 -20.34 17.22
N HIS A 272 -11.33 -20.79 18.34
CA HIS A 272 -10.61 -21.64 19.28
C HIS A 272 -10.23 -22.99 18.65
N PHE A 273 -11.22 -23.75 18.17
CA PHE A 273 -11.01 -25.03 17.48
C PHE A 273 -10.97 -24.87 15.97
N ASP A 274 -10.41 -25.89 15.32
CA ASP A 274 -10.44 -26.01 13.87
C ASP A 274 -11.86 -26.33 13.42
N GLY A 275 -12.21 -25.90 12.20
CA GLY A 275 -13.43 -26.43 11.62
C GLY A 275 -13.89 -25.81 10.32
N HIS A 276 -15.06 -26.27 9.91
CA HIS A 276 -15.73 -25.89 8.68
C HIS A 276 -17.24 -25.73 8.94
N ARG A 277 -17.63 -24.50 9.27
CA ARG A 277 -18.99 -24.09 9.69
C ARG A 277 -20.09 -24.57 8.76
N LYS A 278 -19.90 -24.48 7.44
CA LYS A 278 -20.92 -24.91 6.45
C LYS A 278 -21.26 -26.39 6.55
N CYS A 279 -20.33 -27.20 7.04
CA CYS A 279 -20.54 -28.65 7.25
C CYS A 279 -20.85 -28.98 8.71
N GLY A 280 -20.83 -28.00 9.63
CA GLY A 280 -20.94 -28.23 11.07
C GLY A 280 -19.77 -29.06 11.63
N VAL A 281 -18.64 -29.10 10.93
CA VAL A 281 -17.47 -29.87 11.35
C VAL A 281 -16.64 -29.03 12.30
N ARG A 282 -16.35 -29.60 13.46
CA ARG A 282 -15.48 -29.04 14.49
C ARG A 282 -14.47 -30.12 14.87
N LEU A 283 -13.18 -29.79 14.80
CA LEU A 283 -12.09 -30.73 15.03
C LEU A 283 -11.16 -30.16 16.10
N SER A 284 -10.70 -31.03 16.99
CA SER A 284 -9.53 -30.79 17.82
C SER A 284 -8.26 -30.79 16.96
N PRO A 285 -7.13 -30.24 17.44
CA PRO A 285 -5.89 -30.24 16.68
C PRO A 285 -5.42 -31.64 16.24
N ALA A 286 -5.58 -32.64 17.11
CA ALA A 286 -5.26 -34.03 16.80
C ALA A 286 -6.11 -34.58 15.65
N GLU A 287 -7.44 -34.37 15.69
CA GLU A 287 -8.35 -34.79 14.62
C GLU A 287 -8.07 -34.07 13.30
N THR A 288 -7.68 -32.79 13.35
CA THR A 288 -7.27 -32.03 12.17
C THR A 288 -6.00 -32.61 11.54
N ARG A 289 -5.01 -33.01 12.34
CA ARG A 289 -3.80 -33.70 11.83
C ARG A 289 -4.15 -35.04 11.20
N GLU A 290 -5.01 -35.83 11.84
CA GLU A 290 -5.50 -37.11 11.28
C GLU A 290 -6.22 -36.93 9.94
N CYS A 291 -6.96 -35.83 9.79
CA CYS A 291 -7.66 -35.47 8.55
C CYS A 291 -6.79 -34.67 7.56
N ASN A 292 -5.49 -34.49 7.81
CA ASN A 292 -4.56 -33.67 7.00
C ASN A 292 -5.07 -32.23 6.74
N GLY A 293 -5.77 -31.63 7.71
CA GLY A 293 -6.32 -30.28 7.58
C GLY A 293 -7.50 -30.19 6.58
N ILE A 294 -8.13 -31.32 6.25
CA ILE A 294 -9.24 -31.40 5.28
C ILE A 294 -10.54 -31.76 6.02
N CYS A 295 -11.62 -31.10 5.65
CA CYS A 295 -12.96 -31.37 6.14
C CYS A 295 -13.42 -32.75 5.65
N PRO A 296 -13.80 -33.68 6.55
CA PRO A 296 -14.20 -35.04 6.19
C PRO A 296 -15.54 -35.09 5.43
N VAL A 297 -16.31 -34.00 5.43
CA VAL A 297 -17.63 -33.93 4.77
C VAL A 297 -17.53 -33.43 3.33
N CYS A 298 -16.76 -32.37 3.07
CA CYS A 298 -16.74 -31.71 1.75
C CYS A 298 -15.40 -31.78 1.03
N GLY A 299 -14.34 -32.29 1.67
CA GLY A 299 -12.99 -32.37 1.08
C GLY A 299 -12.26 -31.04 0.93
N LYS A 300 -12.83 -29.92 1.43
CA LYS A 300 -12.16 -28.61 1.49
C LYS A 300 -11.31 -28.48 2.75
N HIS A 301 -10.33 -27.56 2.76
CA HIS A 301 -9.58 -27.28 3.97
C HIS A 301 -10.46 -26.73 5.11
N VAL A 302 -10.11 -27.09 6.34
CA VAL A 302 -10.70 -26.48 7.54
C VAL A 302 -9.99 -25.15 7.85
N THR A 303 -10.70 -24.23 8.48
CA THR A 303 -10.08 -23.06 9.10
C THR A 303 -9.31 -23.54 10.32
N VAL A 304 -7.99 -23.34 10.32
CA VAL A 304 -7.11 -23.69 11.45
C VAL A 304 -7.32 -22.68 12.57
N GLY A 305 -7.74 -23.17 13.73
CA GLY A 305 -8.00 -22.40 14.93
C GLY A 305 -6.75 -22.09 15.75
N VAL A 306 -6.95 -21.30 16.80
CA VAL A 306 -5.92 -20.83 17.72
C VAL A 306 -5.28 -21.99 18.47
N MET A 307 -6.08 -22.96 18.93
CA MET A 307 -5.55 -24.10 19.69
C MET A 307 -4.56 -24.92 18.86
N TYR A 308 -4.84 -25.14 17.56
CA TYR A 308 -3.92 -25.84 16.67
C TYR A 308 -2.61 -25.07 16.51
N ARG A 309 -2.68 -23.75 16.25
CA ARG A 309 -1.49 -22.93 16.03
C ARG A 309 -0.62 -22.81 17.28
N VAL A 310 -1.24 -22.69 18.46
CA VAL A 310 -0.51 -22.76 19.74
C VAL A 310 0.18 -24.12 19.87
N GLU A 311 -0.52 -25.22 19.58
CA GLU A 311 0.07 -26.56 19.68
C GLU A 311 1.20 -26.80 18.66
N GLU A 312 1.15 -26.15 17.51
CA GLU A 312 2.21 -26.21 16.50
C GLU A 312 3.49 -25.50 16.96
N LEU A 313 3.37 -24.37 17.66
CA LEU A 313 4.52 -23.61 18.19
C LEU A 313 4.94 -24.03 19.60
N ALA A 314 4.09 -24.77 20.31
CA ALA A 314 4.35 -25.20 21.69
C ALA A 314 5.53 -26.17 21.77
N ASP A 315 6.49 -25.84 22.63
CA ASP A 315 7.63 -26.67 22.98
C ASP A 315 7.44 -27.40 24.33
N ARG A 316 6.35 -27.10 25.05
CA ARG A 316 5.97 -27.74 26.32
C ARG A 316 4.63 -28.47 26.25
N ARG A 317 4.46 -29.43 27.17
CA ARG A 317 3.20 -30.18 27.29
C ARG A 317 2.12 -29.33 27.94
N GLU A 318 0.87 -29.73 27.74
CA GLU A 318 -0.26 -29.10 28.41
C GLU A 318 -0.11 -29.22 29.94
N GLY A 319 -0.31 -28.09 30.65
CA GLY A 319 -0.10 -27.99 32.10
C GLY A 319 1.33 -27.64 32.53
N GLU A 320 2.32 -27.72 31.64
CA GLU A 320 3.67 -27.20 31.86
C GLU A 320 3.72 -25.68 31.57
N GLY A 321 4.63 -24.97 32.23
CA GLY A 321 4.78 -23.53 32.04
C GLY A 321 6.01 -22.96 32.76
N PRO A 322 6.28 -21.66 32.62
CA PRO A 322 7.43 -21.01 33.24
C PRO A 322 7.30 -20.99 34.77
N LEU A 323 8.45 -20.92 35.46
CA LEU A 323 8.51 -20.84 36.93
C LEU A 323 7.73 -19.63 37.49
N ARG A 324 7.79 -18.51 36.78
CA ARG A 324 7.08 -17.26 37.13
C ARG A 324 5.87 -17.12 36.23
N ARG A 325 4.72 -17.62 36.69
CA ARG A 325 3.43 -17.49 36.00
C ARG A 325 2.51 -16.55 36.76
N HIS A 326 1.88 -15.61 36.06
CA HIS A 326 0.81 -14.81 36.63
C HIS A 326 -0.48 -15.64 36.66
N PRO A 327 -1.29 -15.54 37.73
CA PRO A 327 -2.56 -16.26 37.78
C PRO A 327 -3.56 -15.63 36.79
N PHE A 328 -4.60 -16.39 36.46
CA PHE A 328 -5.72 -15.88 35.67
C PHE A 328 -7.04 -16.43 36.21
N THR A 329 -8.16 -15.80 35.86
CA THR A 329 -9.50 -16.28 36.22
C THR A 329 -10.45 -16.13 35.05
N SER A 330 -11.04 -17.23 34.60
CA SER A 330 -12.04 -17.20 33.53
C SER A 330 -13.44 -16.88 34.08
N LEU A 331 -14.09 -15.85 33.53
CA LEU A 331 -15.41 -15.40 33.98
C LEU A 331 -16.40 -15.35 32.82
N LEU A 332 -17.68 -15.59 33.13
CA LEU A 332 -18.80 -15.31 32.25
C LEU A 332 -19.44 -13.98 32.65
N PRO A 333 -19.89 -13.16 31.67
CA PRO A 333 -20.67 -11.96 31.98
C PRO A 333 -21.90 -12.30 32.82
N LEU A 334 -22.21 -11.45 33.81
CA LEU A 334 -23.35 -11.69 34.70
C LEU A 334 -24.68 -11.78 33.95
N THR A 335 -24.81 -11.06 32.82
CA THR A 335 -25.97 -11.16 31.93
C THR A 335 -26.13 -12.55 31.31
N ASP A 336 -25.04 -13.25 31.03
CA ASP A 336 -25.07 -14.59 30.43
C ASP A 336 -25.42 -15.64 31.49
N ILE A 337 -24.89 -15.50 32.71
CA ILE A 337 -25.29 -16.30 33.87
C ILE A 337 -26.80 -16.15 34.15
N LEU A 338 -27.30 -14.90 34.15
CA LEU A 338 -28.72 -14.62 34.35
C LEU A 338 -29.58 -15.14 33.20
N SER A 339 -29.10 -15.03 31.97
CA SER A 339 -29.76 -15.57 30.76
C SER A 339 -29.96 -17.08 30.88
N GLU A 340 -28.91 -17.81 31.29
CA GLU A 340 -28.97 -19.25 31.50
C GLU A 340 -29.93 -19.62 32.65
N CYS A 341 -29.84 -18.93 33.78
CA CYS A 341 -30.71 -19.15 34.94
C CYS A 341 -32.20 -18.89 34.62
N LEU A 342 -32.49 -17.90 33.77
CA LEU A 342 -33.86 -17.47 33.47
C LEU A 342 -34.45 -18.06 32.18
N ARG A 343 -33.67 -18.83 31.40
CA ARG A 343 -34.04 -19.39 30.08
C ARG A 343 -34.54 -18.33 29.08
N VAL A 344 -33.93 -17.16 29.09
CA VAL A 344 -34.24 -16.06 28.16
C VAL A 344 -32.95 -15.40 27.72
N GLY A 345 -32.90 -14.80 26.53
CA GLY A 345 -31.67 -14.20 26.03
C GLY A 345 -31.10 -13.09 26.95
N PRO A 346 -29.78 -12.83 26.89
CA PRO A 346 -29.08 -11.88 27.77
C PRO A 346 -29.53 -10.43 27.58
N GLN A 347 -30.06 -10.10 26.39
CA GLN A 347 -30.63 -8.79 26.07
C GLN A 347 -32.12 -8.64 26.45
N SER A 348 -32.72 -9.65 27.09
CA SER A 348 -34.13 -9.57 27.48
C SER A 348 -34.34 -8.55 28.60
N LYS A 349 -35.48 -7.84 28.56
CA LYS A 349 -35.88 -6.91 29.64
C LYS A 349 -35.87 -7.56 31.02
N LYS A 350 -36.16 -8.87 31.09
CA LYS A 350 -36.14 -9.65 32.33
C LYS A 350 -34.71 -9.77 32.88
N VAL A 351 -33.75 -10.18 32.05
CA VAL A 351 -32.32 -10.26 32.44
C VAL A 351 -31.81 -8.89 32.85
N GLN A 352 -32.05 -7.87 32.03
CA GLN A 352 -31.58 -6.50 32.32
C GLN A 352 -32.13 -5.98 33.65
N ARG A 353 -33.41 -6.24 33.97
CA ARG A 353 -33.98 -5.88 35.27
C ARG A 353 -33.30 -6.57 36.44
N HIS A 354 -33.03 -7.88 36.33
CA HIS A 354 -32.33 -8.63 37.38
C HIS A 354 -30.87 -8.23 37.51
N TYR A 355 -30.20 -7.95 36.39
CA TYR A 355 -28.83 -7.43 36.35
C TYR A 355 -28.72 -6.13 37.14
N HIS A 356 -29.53 -5.12 36.80
CA HIS A 356 -29.53 -3.85 37.53
C HIS A 356 -29.98 -4.01 38.99
N GLN A 357 -30.86 -4.96 39.31
CA GLN A 357 -31.22 -5.24 40.70
C GLN A 357 -30.01 -5.76 41.49
N LEU A 358 -29.29 -6.76 40.97
CA LEU A 358 -28.09 -7.29 41.64
C LEU A 358 -27.01 -6.22 41.81
N LEU A 359 -26.81 -5.37 40.80
CA LEU A 359 -25.88 -4.25 40.89
C LEU A 359 -26.26 -3.26 42.01
N ARG A 360 -27.56 -2.96 42.16
CA ARG A 360 -28.05 -2.10 43.25
C ARG A 360 -27.82 -2.70 44.62
N ASP A 361 -28.05 -3.99 44.77
CA ASP A 361 -28.04 -4.68 46.07
C ASP A 361 -26.62 -5.11 46.50
N LEU A 362 -25.75 -5.43 45.54
CA LEU A 362 -24.44 -6.05 45.79
C LEU A 362 -23.23 -5.23 45.32
N GLY A 363 -23.42 -4.23 44.45
CA GLY A 363 -22.34 -3.42 43.88
C GLY A 363 -21.93 -3.85 42.46
N PRO A 364 -20.75 -3.43 41.97
CA PRO A 364 -20.33 -3.65 40.58
C PRO A 364 -20.20 -5.14 40.20
N GLU A 365 -20.32 -5.42 38.90
CA GLU A 365 -20.34 -6.79 38.38
C GLU A 365 -19.13 -7.62 38.79
N PHE A 366 -17.90 -7.09 38.65
CA PHE A 366 -16.71 -7.86 39.01
C PHE A 366 -16.63 -8.19 40.50
N ASP A 367 -17.17 -7.34 41.37
CA ASP A 367 -17.25 -7.65 42.79
C ASP A 367 -18.23 -8.80 43.02
N ILE A 368 -19.40 -8.79 42.37
CA ILE A 368 -20.38 -9.90 42.43
C ILE A 368 -19.75 -11.20 41.94
N LEU A 369 -19.07 -11.17 40.79
CA LEU A 369 -18.50 -12.37 40.17
C LEU A 369 -17.28 -12.91 40.91
N ARG A 370 -16.50 -12.07 41.62
CA ARG A 370 -15.21 -12.47 42.20
C ARG A 370 -15.15 -12.43 43.73
N LYS A 371 -15.67 -11.38 44.36
CA LYS A 371 -15.41 -11.05 45.77
C LYS A 371 -16.59 -11.36 46.70
N ILE A 372 -17.83 -11.09 46.27
CA ILE A 372 -19.01 -11.24 47.14
C ILE A 372 -19.23 -12.72 47.51
N SER A 373 -19.56 -12.96 48.78
CA SER A 373 -19.81 -14.30 49.32
C SER A 373 -21.11 -14.91 48.80
N ALA A 374 -21.14 -16.25 48.71
CA ALA A 374 -22.31 -17.02 48.28
C ALA A 374 -23.58 -16.68 49.09
N GLU A 375 -23.43 -16.45 50.39
CA GLU A 375 -24.54 -16.08 51.27
C GLU A 375 -25.19 -14.76 50.86
N ARG A 376 -24.40 -13.71 50.60
CA ARG A 376 -24.91 -12.40 50.16
C ARG A 376 -25.54 -12.48 48.77
N ILE A 377 -24.93 -13.24 47.85
CA ILE A 377 -25.49 -13.46 46.50
C ILE A 377 -26.84 -14.17 46.58
N THR A 378 -26.98 -15.15 47.48
CA THR A 378 -28.24 -15.89 47.68
C THR A 378 -29.35 -14.98 48.21
N HIS A 379 -29.04 -14.03 49.09
CA HIS A 379 -30.02 -13.11 49.68
C HIS A 379 -30.52 -12.05 48.69
N ALA A 380 -29.64 -11.49 47.85
CA ALA A 380 -30.01 -10.47 46.86
C ALA A 380 -30.50 -11.06 45.53
N GLY A 381 -30.03 -12.27 45.20
CA GLY A 381 -30.36 -13.00 43.97
C GLY A 381 -31.26 -14.20 44.24
N SER A 382 -31.08 -15.23 43.41
CA SER A 382 -31.70 -16.55 43.64
C SER A 382 -30.63 -17.57 44.03
N PRO A 383 -30.99 -18.66 44.74
CA PRO A 383 -30.08 -19.76 45.02
C PRO A 383 -29.43 -20.31 43.74
N LEU A 384 -30.17 -20.28 42.63
CA LEU A 384 -29.69 -20.74 41.34
C LEU A 384 -28.57 -19.84 40.77
N VAL A 385 -28.68 -18.52 40.89
CA VAL A 385 -27.64 -17.57 40.46
C VAL A 385 -26.38 -17.72 41.31
N CYS A 386 -26.55 -17.94 42.62
CA CYS A 386 -25.44 -18.23 43.53
C CYS A 386 -24.69 -19.50 43.13
N GLU A 387 -25.41 -20.60 42.88
CA GLU A 387 -24.81 -21.86 42.44
C GLU A 387 -24.12 -21.70 41.08
N ALA A 388 -24.71 -20.94 40.16
CA ALA A 388 -24.12 -20.67 38.84
C ALA A 388 -22.76 -19.95 38.98
N ILE A 389 -22.68 -18.89 39.80
CA ILE A 389 -21.44 -18.18 40.08
C ILE A 389 -20.42 -19.09 40.77
N LYS A 390 -20.86 -19.94 41.70
CA LYS A 390 -19.99 -20.89 42.40
C LYS A 390 -19.38 -21.92 41.45
N ARG A 391 -20.18 -22.50 40.55
CA ARG A 391 -19.71 -23.43 39.51
C ARG A 391 -18.69 -22.77 38.59
N MET A 392 -18.98 -21.57 38.11
CA MET A 392 -18.06 -20.77 37.30
C MET A 392 -16.73 -20.50 38.03
N ARG A 393 -16.78 -20.05 39.29
CA ARG A 393 -15.57 -19.81 40.11
C ARG A 393 -14.72 -21.07 40.29
N ASN A 394 -15.33 -22.25 40.29
CA ASN A 394 -14.65 -23.54 40.38
C ASN A 394 -14.28 -24.14 39.02
N GLN A 395 -14.52 -23.43 37.91
CA GLN A 395 -14.37 -23.92 36.52
C GLN A 395 -15.17 -25.20 36.21
N ASP A 396 -16.27 -25.42 36.93
CA ASP A 396 -17.20 -26.52 36.68
C ASP A 396 -18.21 -26.10 35.59
N VAL A 397 -17.79 -26.22 34.34
CA VAL A 397 -18.54 -25.76 33.16
C VAL A 397 -18.58 -26.80 32.05
N HIS A 398 -19.69 -26.84 31.32
CA HIS A 398 -19.81 -27.64 30.11
C HIS A 398 -19.44 -26.80 28.88
N ILE A 399 -18.46 -27.27 28.12
CA ILE A 399 -17.87 -26.52 27.01
C ILE A 399 -18.28 -27.12 25.67
N ALA A 400 -18.87 -26.29 24.81
CA ALA A 400 -18.98 -26.56 23.38
C ALA A 400 -18.11 -25.55 22.63
N PRO A 401 -16.88 -25.90 22.19
CA PRO A 401 -15.96 -24.93 21.63
C PRO A 401 -16.46 -24.30 20.34
N GLY A 402 -16.11 -23.03 20.17
CA GLY A 402 -16.28 -22.23 18.95
C GLY A 402 -15.27 -22.60 17.88
N TYR A 403 -15.63 -22.34 16.63
CA TYR A 403 -14.83 -22.70 15.47
C TYR A 403 -15.23 -21.86 14.26
N ASP A 404 -14.25 -21.54 13.41
CA ASP A 404 -14.48 -20.95 12.08
C ASP A 404 -15.43 -19.72 12.10
N GLY A 405 -15.25 -18.79 13.05
CA GLY A 405 -16.05 -17.56 13.15
C GLY A 405 -17.35 -17.70 13.97
N GLU A 406 -17.70 -18.90 14.46
CA GLU A 406 -18.81 -19.11 15.39
C GLU A 406 -18.33 -19.13 16.84
N PHE A 407 -18.96 -18.34 17.70
CA PHE A 407 -18.74 -18.42 19.15
C PHE A 407 -19.14 -19.79 19.68
N GLY A 408 -18.34 -20.30 20.60
CA GLY A 408 -18.67 -21.47 21.40
C GLY A 408 -19.81 -21.20 22.36
N LYS A 409 -20.14 -22.19 23.17
CA LYS A 409 -21.13 -22.07 24.24
C LYS A 409 -20.58 -22.69 25.51
N ILE A 410 -20.55 -21.91 26.57
CA ILE A 410 -20.30 -22.36 27.94
C ILE A 410 -21.65 -22.48 28.63
N ARG A 411 -21.88 -23.61 29.32
CA ARG A 411 -23.08 -23.83 30.13
C ARG A 411 -22.68 -24.20 31.55
N LEU A 412 -23.38 -23.62 32.52
CA LEU A 412 -23.18 -23.91 33.95
C LEU A 412 -24.07 -25.06 34.44
N PHE A 413 -25.15 -25.37 33.73
CA PHE A 413 -26.07 -26.44 34.09
C PHE A 413 -26.47 -27.32 32.89
N ASP A 414 -26.63 -28.61 33.16
CA ASP A 414 -27.46 -29.48 32.34
C ASP A 414 -28.96 -29.20 32.58
N ASP A 415 -29.80 -29.47 31.57
CA ASP A 415 -31.24 -29.17 31.61
C ASP A 415 -31.95 -29.85 32.80
N ASP A 416 -31.53 -31.07 33.18
CA ASP A 416 -32.08 -31.85 34.29
C ASP A 416 -31.60 -31.39 35.67
N GLU A 417 -30.40 -30.80 35.78
CA GLU A 417 -29.83 -30.35 37.05
C GLU A 417 -30.49 -29.05 37.52
N ARG A 418 -30.71 -28.11 36.60
CA ARG A 418 -31.37 -26.83 36.90
C ARG A 418 -32.82 -27.03 37.37
N ASP A 419 -33.52 -27.99 36.77
CA ASP A 419 -34.91 -28.32 37.11
C ASP A 419 -35.01 -28.99 38.50
N LYS A 420 -33.94 -29.61 39.02
CA LYS A 420 -33.87 -30.11 40.41
C LYS A 420 -33.72 -28.98 41.43
N PHE A 421 -32.87 -27.99 41.15
CA PHE A 421 -32.67 -26.81 42.02
C PHE A 421 -33.91 -25.93 42.13
N THR A 422 -34.68 -25.82 41.04
CA THR A 422 -35.95 -25.07 41.03
C THR A 422 -37.11 -25.83 41.68
N ASN A 423 -37.13 -27.18 41.59
CA ASN A 423 -38.20 -28.00 42.19
C ASN A 423 -38.02 -28.31 43.69
N GLN A 424 -36.82 -28.16 44.27
CA GLN A 424 -36.62 -28.32 45.71
C GLN A 424 -37.35 -27.27 46.57
N GLN A 425 -37.89 -26.21 45.97
CA GLN A 425 -38.75 -25.22 46.64
C GLN A 425 -40.27 -25.45 46.40
N SER A 426 -40.65 -26.47 45.63
CA SER A 426 -42.05 -26.78 45.31
C SER A 426 -42.55 -27.98 46.13
N LEU A 427 -42.67 -27.78 47.45
CA LEU A 427 -43.23 -28.77 48.40
C LEU A 427 -44.71 -28.49 48.73
N PHE A 428 -45.46 -27.88 47.79
CA PHE A 428 -46.93 -27.81 47.83
C PHE A 428 -47.52 -28.06 46.43
N GLN A 429 -48.37 -29.08 46.34
CA GLN A 429 -49.01 -29.62 45.13
C GLN A 429 -49.94 -28.63 44.42
N ILE A 430 -49.87 -28.56 43.07
CA ILE A 430 -51.01 -28.40 42.13
C ILE A 430 -50.63 -29.09 40.78
N PRO A 431 -51.55 -29.82 40.09
CA PRO A 431 -51.20 -30.93 39.19
C PRO A 431 -50.75 -30.56 37.77
N ARG A 432 -49.89 -31.43 37.21
CA ARG A 432 -49.35 -31.39 35.84
C ARG A 432 -50.47 -31.43 34.79
N SER A 433 -50.53 -30.43 33.91
CA SER A 433 -51.30 -30.50 32.67
C SER A 433 -50.51 -31.25 31.60
N ARG A 434 -51.17 -32.27 31.01
CA ARG A 434 -50.66 -33.07 29.89
C ARG A 434 -50.39 -32.18 28.67
N LYS A 435 -49.21 -32.30 28.06
CA LYS A 435 -49.03 -32.03 26.63
C LYS A 435 -48.41 -33.21 25.90
N LYS A 436 -48.89 -33.32 24.67
CA LYS A 436 -48.97 -34.47 23.78
C LYS A 436 -47.60 -34.96 23.28
N THR A 437 -47.55 -36.28 23.20
CA THR A 437 -46.67 -37.12 22.40
C THR A 437 -46.66 -36.74 20.91
N SER A 438 -45.46 -36.60 20.34
CA SER A 438 -45.17 -37.03 18.96
C SER A 438 -43.65 -37.21 18.78
N LEU A 439 -43.12 -38.33 19.25
CA LEU A 439 -41.81 -38.83 18.85
C LEU A 439 -41.97 -39.64 17.56
N ARG A 440 -41.39 -39.18 16.45
CA ARG A 440 -41.02 -40.05 15.33
C ARG A 440 -39.54 -40.39 15.49
N LYS A 441 -39.26 -41.61 15.97
CA LYS A 441 -37.96 -42.26 15.87
C LYS A 441 -37.68 -42.58 14.39
N VAL A 442 -36.52 -42.18 13.89
CA VAL A 442 -35.81 -42.90 12.82
C VAL A 442 -34.39 -43.08 13.32
N GLU A 443 -34.13 -44.25 13.89
CA GLU A 443 -32.78 -44.76 14.14
C GLU A 443 -32.19 -45.18 12.79
N LYS A 444 -30.97 -44.73 12.49
CA LYS A 444 -30.07 -45.41 11.55
C LYS A 444 -28.67 -45.44 12.15
N GLU A 445 -28.22 -46.67 12.39
CA GLU A 445 -26.89 -47.04 12.88
C GLU A 445 -25.77 -46.54 11.94
N PRO A 446 -24.59 -46.19 12.48
CA PRO A 446 -23.40 -45.94 11.68
C PRO A 446 -22.80 -47.26 11.18
N SER A 447 -22.67 -47.36 9.86
CA SER A 447 -22.02 -48.49 9.19
C SER A 447 -20.50 -48.42 9.33
N ARG A 448 -19.89 -49.60 9.56
CA ARG A 448 -18.45 -49.85 9.72
C ARG A 448 -17.63 -49.35 8.52
N PRO A 449 -16.42 -48.79 8.73
CA PRO A 449 -15.51 -48.48 7.63
C PRO A 449 -14.85 -49.76 7.09
N ALA A 450 -14.80 -49.83 5.76
CA ALA A 450 -14.17 -50.90 5.00
C ALA A 450 -12.63 -50.75 4.97
N LYS A 451 -12.00 -51.91 4.79
CA LYS A 451 -10.58 -52.24 4.85
C LYS A 451 -9.61 -51.25 4.15
N ALA A 452 -8.50 -51.03 4.84
CA ALA A 452 -7.29 -50.35 4.41
C ALA A 452 -6.65 -50.98 3.15
N GLY A 453 -6.42 -50.15 2.13
CA GLY A 453 -5.49 -50.42 1.04
C GLY A 453 -4.10 -49.88 1.39
N LYS A 454 -3.09 -50.76 1.35
CA LYS A 454 -1.69 -50.44 1.60
C LYS A 454 -1.11 -49.67 0.40
N HIS A 455 -0.71 -48.42 0.58
CA HIS A 455 0.35 -47.80 -0.21
C HIS A 455 1.25 -46.97 0.70
N ALA A 456 2.54 -47.30 0.68
CA ALA A 456 3.59 -46.67 1.46
C ALA A 456 3.86 -45.22 0.99
N PRO A 457 4.24 -44.31 1.90
CA PRO A 457 4.62 -42.95 1.53
C PRO A 457 6.00 -42.96 0.81
N PRO A 458 6.22 -42.11 -0.21
CA PRO A 458 7.56 -41.89 -0.74
C PRO A 458 8.41 -41.12 0.29
N ALA A 459 9.66 -41.53 0.40
CA ALA A 459 10.66 -40.98 1.32
C ALA A 459 10.98 -39.50 1.03
N PRO A 460 11.38 -38.71 2.05
CA PRO A 460 11.79 -37.32 1.89
C PRO A 460 13.10 -37.22 1.11
N ILE A 461 13.13 -36.34 0.11
CA ILE A 461 14.33 -35.98 -0.66
C ILE A 461 15.26 -35.17 0.26
N PRO A 462 16.57 -35.47 0.33
CA PRO A 462 17.51 -34.75 1.19
C PRO A 462 17.68 -33.28 0.75
N LYS A 463 17.70 -32.37 1.73
CA LYS A 463 18.14 -30.98 1.56
C LYS A 463 19.64 -30.99 1.22
N ASP A 464 19.98 -30.73 -0.03
CA ASP A 464 21.37 -30.63 -0.43
C ASP A 464 21.94 -29.24 -0.12
N LYS A 465 23.19 -29.29 0.36
CA LYS A 465 23.97 -28.17 0.88
C LYS A 465 24.54 -27.35 -0.27
N ASN A 466 24.70 -26.05 -0.01
CA ASN A 466 25.51 -25.10 -0.80
C ASN A 466 26.74 -25.74 -1.47
N PRO A 467 26.91 -25.55 -2.79
CA PRO A 467 28.23 -25.42 -3.39
C PRO A 467 28.48 -23.96 -3.78
N GLY A 468 29.69 -23.49 -3.45
CA GLY A 468 30.13 -22.11 -3.63
C GLY A 468 29.97 -21.57 -5.05
N VAL A 469 29.68 -20.27 -5.11
CA VAL A 469 29.52 -19.47 -6.32
C VAL A 469 30.84 -19.41 -7.10
N PRO A 470 30.88 -19.91 -8.35
CA PRO A 470 31.88 -19.51 -9.33
C PRO A 470 31.36 -18.30 -10.10
N ALA A 471 32.26 -17.37 -10.44
CA ALA A 471 31.98 -16.25 -11.31
C ALA A 471 31.56 -16.71 -12.72
N SER A 472 30.64 -15.95 -13.32
CA SER A 472 30.07 -16.08 -14.67
C SER A 472 29.12 -17.27 -14.89
N SER A 473 27.82 -16.98 -15.04
CA SER A 473 26.95 -17.92 -15.74
C SER A 473 25.83 -17.20 -16.48
N MET A 474 25.76 -17.42 -17.80
CA MET A 474 24.64 -17.08 -18.68
C MET A 474 23.41 -17.98 -18.43
N LEU A 475 23.32 -18.66 -17.27
CA LEU A 475 22.52 -19.87 -17.04
C LEU A 475 20.99 -19.71 -17.12
N ASN A 476 20.45 -18.51 -17.39
CA ASN A 476 19.01 -18.25 -17.37
C ASN A 476 18.50 -17.42 -18.57
N LEU A 477 19.24 -17.36 -19.68
CA LEU A 477 18.75 -16.76 -20.93
C LEU A 477 18.18 -17.86 -21.84
N ASN A 478 17.11 -17.55 -22.59
CA ASN A 478 16.67 -18.46 -23.65
C ASN A 478 17.59 -18.37 -24.89
N PRO A 479 17.54 -19.33 -25.82
CA PRO A 479 18.44 -19.35 -26.97
C PRO A 479 18.43 -18.06 -27.82
N LEU A 480 17.28 -17.40 -27.96
CA LEU A 480 17.16 -16.16 -28.75
C LEU A 480 17.75 -14.96 -28.00
N GLN A 481 17.60 -14.90 -26.68
CA GLN A 481 18.25 -13.89 -25.84
C GLN A 481 19.76 -14.12 -25.79
N GLU A 482 20.21 -15.36 -25.72
CA GLU A 482 21.63 -15.71 -25.78
C GLU A 482 22.23 -15.28 -27.13
N GLU A 483 21.56 -15.59 -28.25
CA GLU A 483 21.97 -15.10 -29.57
C GLU A 483 22.06 -13.57 -29.63
N ALA A 484 21.11 -12.86 -29.00
CA ALA A 484 21.11 -11.41 -28.92
C ALA A 484 22.31 -10.84 -28.15
N VAL A 485 22.63 -11.47 -27.01
CA VAL A 485 23.74 -11.10 -26.15
C VAL A 485 25.08 -11.43 -26.81
N LEU A 486 25.15 -12.53 -27.56
CA LEU A 486 26.36 -13.00 -28.25
C LEU A 486 26.71 -12.19 -29.50
N HIS A 487 25.72 -11.57 -30.16
CA HIS A 487 25.94 -10.74 -31.35
C HIS A 487 27.00 -9.66 -31.11
N THR A 488 27.88 -9.37 -32.07
CA THR A 488 28.84 -8.26 -31.99
C THR A 488 29.18 -7.83 -33.40
N GLY A 489 29.37 -6.53 -33.61
CA GLY A 489 29.69 -5.94 -34.90
C GLY A 489 28.45 -5.66 -35.75
N GLY A 490 28.41 -4.46 -36.32
CA GLY A 490 27.38 -4.01 -37.25
C GLY A 490 25.99 -3.77 -36.62
N PRO A 491 25.02 -3.34 -37.44
CA PRO A 491 23.66 -3.02 -37.00
C PRO A 491 22.86 -4.27 -36.61
N PHE A 492 22.14 -4.20 -35.50
CA PHE A 492 21.37 -5.28 -34.92
C PHE A 492 19.99 -4.81 -34.46
N LEU A 493 18.94 -5.51 -34.90
CA LEU A 493 17.55 -5.19 -34.56
C LEU A 493 16.92 -6.33 -33.75
N ILE A 494 16.52 -6.03 -32.52
CA ILE A 494 15.81 -6.96 -31.65
C ILE A 494 14.33 -6.54 -31.59
N MET A 495 13.45 -7.33 -32.22
CA MET A 495 12.00 -7.17 -32.06
C MET A 495 11.55 -7.96 -30.84
N ALA A 496 10.96 -7.31 -29.85
CA ALA A 496 10.73 -7.95 -28.57
C ALA A 496 9.39 -7.52 -27.99
N GLY A 497 8.44 -8.46 -27.93
CA GLY A 497 7.12 -8.22 -27.35
C GLY A 497 7.16 -7.83 -25.87
N PRO A 498 6.02 -7.46 -25.26
CA PRO A 498 5.95 -7.18 -23.84
C PRO A 498 6.38 -8.40 -23.02
N GLY A 499 7.07 -8.17 -21.91
CA GLY A 499 7.47 -9.23 -20.98
C GLY A 499 8.49 -10.24 -21.53
N THR A 500 9.10 -9.99 -22.70
CA THR A 500 10.09 -10.91 -23.32
C THR A 500 11.52 -10.72 -22.81
N GLY A 501 11.72 -9.80 -21.85
CA GLY A 501 13.03 -9.52 -21.26
C GLY A 501 13.91 -8.55 -22.05
N LYS A 502 13.33 -7.52 -22.68
CA LYS A 502 14.04 -6.46 -23.44
C LYS A 502 15.23 -5.87 -22.69
N THR A 503 14.93 -5.20 -21.57
CA THR A 503 15.93 -4.53 -20.73
C THR A 503 16.97 -5.52 -20.22
N ARG A 504 16.55 -6.72 -19.81
CA ARG A 504 17.49 -7.79 -19.40
C ARG A 504 18.45 -8.15 -20.53
N THR A 505 17.95 -8.31 -21.75
CA THR A 505 18.77 -8.66 -22.92
C THR A 505 19.81 -7.58 -23.21
N ILE A 506 19.44 -6.29 -23.17
CA ILE A 506 20.39 -5.18 -23.33
C ILE A 506 21.43 -5.17 -22.21
N THR A 507 21.00 -5.27 -20.95
CA THR A 507 21.90 -5.24 -19.79
C THR A 507 22.93 -6.37 -19.87
N GLU A 508 22.50 -7.60 -20.19
CA GLU A 508 23.39 -8.77 -20.31
C GLU A 508 24.35 -8.61 -21.49
N ARG A 509 23.88 -8.02 -22.60
CA ARG A 509 24.72 -7.67 -23.75
C ARG A 509 25.83 -6.70 -23.34
N ILE A 510 25.49 -5.60 -22.68
CA ILE A 510 26.46 -4.60 -22.22
C ILE A 510 27.43 -5.20 -21.20
N ALA A 511 26.92 -5.95 -20.21
CA ALA A 511 27.75 -6.62 -19.21
C ALA A 511 28.75 -7.58 -19.86
N ARG A 512 28.34 -8.33 -20.89
CA ARG A 512 29.24 -9.19 -21.67
C ARG A 512 30.31 -8.38 -22.39
N LEU A 513 29.93 -7.32 -23.11
CA LEU A 513 30.87 -6.47 -23.86
C LEU A 513 32.00 -5.94 -22.96
N LEU A 514 31.64 -5.52 -21.74
CA LEU A 514 32.59 -5.02 -20.75
C LEU A 514 33.44 -6.13 -20.11
N SER A 515 32.79 -7.19 -19.60
CA SER A 515 33.46 -8.28 -18.87
C SER A 515 34.43 -9.09 -19.72
N HIS A 516 34.15 -9.24 -21.02
CA HIS A 516 35.00 -9.98 -21.95
C HIS A 516 36.04 -9.09 -22.63
N GLY A 517 36.13 -7.80 -22.28
CA GLY A 517 37.09 -6.86 -22.86
C GLY A 517 36.85 -6.56 -24.34
N ILE A 518 35.62 -6.75 -24.83
CA ILE A 518 35.24 -6.46 -26.23
C ILE A 518 35.10 -4.95 -26.43
N ALA A 519 34.56 -4.25 -25.43
CA ALA A 519 34.39 -2.81 -25.42
C ALA A 519 35.12 -2.19 -24.24
N ARG A 520 35.78 -1.04 -24.45
CA ARG A 520 36.19 -0.20 -23.32
C ARG A 520 34.96 0.52 -22.74
N PRO A 521 34.93 0.82 -21.44
CA PRO A 521 33.77 1.44 -20.81
C PRO A 521 33.35 2.78 -21.43
N ASP A 522 34.33 3.61 -21.78
CA ASP A 522 34.15 4.91 -22.45
C ASP A 522 33.54 4.78 -23.85
N GLN A 523 33.54 3.57 -24.42
CA GLN A 523 33.02 3.29 -25.75
C GLN A 523 31.58 2.82 -25.81
N VAL A 524 30.96 2.58 -24.66
CA VAL A 524 29.60 2.06 -24.56
C VAL A 524 28.62 3.19 -24.29
N LEU A 525 27.62 3.30 -25.17
CA LEU A 525 26.47 4.19 -25.03
C LEU A 525 25.19 3.36 -24.94
N ALA A 526 24.40 3.57 -23.89
CA ALA A 526 23.05 3.06 -23.79
C ALA A 526 22.06 4.23 -23.68
N VAL A 527 21.13 4.31 -24.63
CA VAL A 527 20.10 5.34 -24.68
C VAL A 527 18.74 4.75 -24.32
N THR A 528 18.08 5.35 -23.33
CA THR A 528 16.72 4.97 -22.88
C THR A 528 15.73 6.12 -23.07
N PHE A 529 14.43 5.84 -22.92
CA PHE A 529 13.39 6.87 -23.02
C PHE A 529 13.17 7.66 -21.72
N THR A 530 13.35 7.03 -20.56
CA THR A 530 13.12 7.65 -19.23
C THR A 530 14.34 7.53 -18.33
N ASN A 531 14.48 8.45 -17.37
CA ASN A 531 15.57 8.44 -16.39
C ASN A 531 15.50 7.19 -15.50
N LYS A 532 14.31 6.79 -15.04
CA LYS A 532 14.13 5.54 -14.28
C LYS A 532 14.60 4.29 -15.04
N ALA A 533 14.39 4.22 -16.36
CA ALA A 533 14.92 3.12 -17.16
C ALA A 533 16.46 3.14 -17.24
N ALA A 534 17.08 4.32 -17.31
CA ALA A 534 18.53 4.47 -17.25
C ALA A 534 19.09 4.03 -15.88
N GLU A 535 18.51 4.52 -14.79
CA GLU A 535 18.91 4.16 -13.41
C GLU A 535 18.71 2.66 -13.13
N GLU A 536 17.63 2.07 -13.63
CA GLU A 536 17.38 0.64 -13.50
C GLU A 536 18.42 -0.17 -14.28
N MET A 537 18.78 0.27 -15.49
CA MET A 537 19.82 -0.37 -16.29
C MET A 537 21.19 -0.28 -15.59
N GLU A 538 21.54 0.87 -15.02
CA GLU A 538 22.75 1.06 -14.20
C GLU A 538 22.77 0.09 -13.00
N LYS A 539 21.69 0.04 -12.21
CA LYS A 539 21.58 -0.89 -11.05
C LYS A 539 21.70 -2.35 -11.46
N ARG A 540 21.10 -2.73 -12.60
CA ARG A 540 21.20 -4.11 -13.11
C ARG A 540 22.61 -4.44 -13.59
N LEU A 541 23.32 -3.49 -14.18
CA LEU A 541 24.72 -3.66 -14.58
C LEU A 541 25.65 -3.75 -13.37
N ASP A 542 25.38 -2.99 -12.31
CA ASP A 542 26.14 -3.01 -11.05
C ASP A 542 26.20 -4.41 -10.43
N LEU A 543 25.10 -5.16 -10.51
CA LEU A 543 25.05 -6.55 -10.04
C LEU A 543 25.82 -7.55 -10.93
N ARG A 544 26.25 -7.16 -12.13
CA ARG A 544 26.83 -8.07 -13.15
C ARG A 544 28.29 -7.80 -13.46
N VAL A 545 28.79 -6.59 -13.23
CA VAL A 545 30.18 -6.22 -13.49
C VAL A 545 30.99 -6.34 -12.20
N ALA A 546 32.13 -7.04 -12.25
CA ALA A 546 32.93 -7.35 -11.07
C ALA A 546 33.61 -6.11 -10.42
N ASN A 547 33.83 -5.05 -11.20
CA ASN A 547 34.42 -3.80 -10.73
C ASN A 547 33.47 -2.64 -10.99
N GLN A 548 32.95 -2.04 -9.92
CA GLN A 548 31.96 -0.95 -9.98
C GLN A 548 32.54 0.34 -10.57
N ASP A 549 33.85 0.56 -10.49
CA ASP A 549 34.48 1.76 -11.07
C ASP A 549 34.40 1.78 -12.60
N ILE A 550 34.23 0.62 -13.24
CA ILE A 550 34.02 0.53 -14.69
C ILE A 550 32.74 1.26 -15.11
N LEU A 551 31.67 1.16 -14.32
CA LEU A 551 30.36 1.71 -14.67
C LEU A 551 30.35 3.24 -14.69
N LYS A 552 31.23 3.90 -13.94
CA LYS A 552 31.39 5.36 -13.95
C LYS A 552 31.78 5.93 -15.33
N HIS A 553 32.34 5.07 -16.19
CA HIS A 553 32.81 5.45 -17.51
C HIS A 553 31.86 5.01 -18.64
N VAL A 554 30.83 4.21 -18.34
CA VAL A 554 29.79 3.82 -19.30
C VAL A 554 28.77 4.95 -19.40
N THR A 555 28.37 5.33 -20.62
CA THR A 555 27.37 6.39 -20.79
C THR A 555 25.97 5.80 -20.88
N ILE A 556 25.17 5.94 -19.82
CA ILE A 556 23.77 5.51 -19.77
C ILE A 556 22.89 6.75 -19.53
N ARG A 557 22.14 7.15 -20.56
CA ARG A 557 21.40 8.42 -20.57
C ARG A 557 20.08 8.30 -21.33
N THR A 558 19.17 9.25 -21.09
CA THR A 558 18.08 9.51 -22.03
C THR A 558 18.59 10.29 -23.26
N PHE A 559 17.80 10.38 -24.33
CA PHE A 559 18.16 11.22 -25.49
C PHE A 559 18.48 12.67 -25.08
N HIS A 560 17.61 13.28 -24.26
CA HIS A 560 17.81 14.64 -23.77
C HIS A 560 19.02 14.75 -22.85
N GLY A 561 19.23 13.77 -21.94
CA GLY A 561 20.40 13.74 -21.07
C GLY A 561 21.72 13.62 -21.84
N LEU A 562 21.75 12.77 -22.88
CA LEU A 562 22.91 12.64 -23.76
C LEU A 562 23.20 13.96 -24.51
N CYS A 563 22.17 14.57 -25.08
CA CYS A 563 22.33 15.84 -25.79
C CYS A 563 22.78 16.96 -24.85
N LEU A 564 22.26 17.01 -23.63
CA LEU A 564 22.70 17.96 -22.61
C LEU A 564 24.19 17.77 -22.29
N ASP A 565 24.63 16.53 -22.06
CA ASP A 565 26.04 16.21 -21.81
C ASP A 565 26.95 16.65 -22.98
N ILE A 566 26.49 16.46 -24.23
CA ILE A 566 27.20 16.90 -25.45
C ILE A 566 27.21 18.43 -25.56
N MET A 567 26.10 19.11 -25.27
CA MET A 567 26.03 20.57 -25.36
C MET A 567 26.99 21.25 -24.38
N HIS A 568 27.11 20.74 -23.15
CA HIS A 568 28.13 21.21 -22.21
C HIS A 568 29.55 20.97 -22.73
N GLN A 569 29.84 19.77 -23.24
CA GLN A 569 31.17 19.44 -23.79
C GLN A 569 31.54 20.27 -25.02
N GLU A 570 30.55 20.72 -25.80
CA GLU A 570 30.72 21.44 -27.07
C GLU A 570 30.21 22.89 -27.04
N ALA A 571 30.12 23.50 -25.85
CA ALA A 571 29.54 24.83 -25.68
C ALA A 571 30.21 25.88 -26.59
N GLU A 572 31.53 25.83 -26.72
CA GLU A 572 32.31 26.70 -27.61
C GLU A 572 31.91 26.52 -29.09
N ALA A 573 31.78 25.27 -29.55
CA ALA A 573 31.39 24.97 -30.93
C ALA A 573 29.94 25.38 -31.23
N LEU A 574 29.07 25.30 -30.23
CA LEU A 574 27.68 25.76 -30.28
C LEU A 574 27.53 27.28 -30.12
N LYS A 575 28.62 28.00 -29.84
CA LYS A 575 28.64 29.44 -29.55
C LYS A 575 27.67 29.80 -28.41
N THR A 576 27.66 28.97 -27.38
CA THR A 576 26.87 29.17 -26.17
C THR A 576 27.78 29.16 -24.94
N GLU A 577 27.25 29.56 -23.79
CA GLU A 577 27.98 29.46 -22.52
C GLU A 577 27.89 28.03 -21.98
N ASP A 578 28.88 27.62 -21.17
CA ASP A 578 28.85 26.30 -20.52
C ASP A 578 27.71 26.18 -19.48
N ILE A 579 27.17 27.30 -19.04
CA ILE A 579 26.04 27.33 -18.11
C ILE A 579 24.85 27.95 -18.84
N PHE A 580 23.75 27.20 -18.94
CA PHE A 580 22.50 27.65 -19.54
C PHE A 580 21.29 27.02 -18.83
N GLY A 581 20.11 27.64 -18.99
CA GLY A 581 18.86 27.14 -18.43
C GLY A 581 18.12 26.17 -19.35
N ILE A 582 17.23 25.33 -18.77
CA ILE A 582 16.26 24.52 -19.52
C ILE A 582 14.84 25.05 -19.25
N LEU A 583 14.11 25.40 -20.31
CA LEU A 583 12.73 25.90 -20.22
C LEU A 583 11.72 24.75 -20.11
N GLY A 584 10.89 24.78 -19.07
CA GLY A 584 9.80 23.83 -18.88
C GLY A 584 8.60 24.07 -19.81
N ASP A 585 7.69 23.09 -19.92
CA ASP A 585 6.48 23.19 -20.75
C ASP A 585 5.54 24.32 -20.32
N VAL A 586 5.43 24.59 -19.02
CA VAL A 586 4.62 25.68 -18.47
C VAL A 586 5.21 27.04 -18.86
N ASP A 587 6.52 27.20 -18.67
CA ASP A 587 7.25 28.43 -18.98
C ASP A 587 7.26 28.69 -20.51
N ARG A 588 7.44 27.64 -21.32
CA ARG A 588 7.32 27.70 -22.79
C ARG A 588 5.98 28.27 -23.23
N ARG A 589 4.87 27.72 -22.72
CA ARG A 589 3.52 28.19 -23.08
C ARG A 589 3.29 29.64 -22.67
N ARG A 590 3.84 30.07 -21.54
CA ARG A 590 3.77 31.47 -21.09
C ARG A 590 4.53 32.40 -22.02
N LEU A 591 5.76 32.05 -22.38
CA LEU A 591 6.56 32.82 -23.32
C LEU A 591 5.85 32.93 -24.67
N ILE A 592 5.34 31.82 -25.20
CA ILE A 592 4.58 31.82 -26.46
C ILE A 592 3.34 32.70 -26.35
N LYS A 593 2.57 32.61 -25.26
CA LYS A 593 1.40 33.47 -25.03
C LYS A 593 1.74 34.97 -25.05
N SER A 594 2.96 35.37 -24.67
CA SER A 594 3.40 36.77 -24.74
C SER A 594 3.76 37.23 -26.17
N LEU A 595 4.07 36.29 -27.05
CA LEU A 595 4.49 36.54 -28.45
C LEU A 595 3.34 36.41 -29.45
N VAL A 596 2.30 35.64 -29.10
CA VAL A 596 1.16 35.34 -29.96
C VAL A 596 0.17 36.52 -30.00
N PRO A 597 -0.24 37.01 -31.18
CA PRO A 597 -1.26 38.06 -31.30
C PRO A 597 -2.63 37.63 -30.76
N GLY A 598 -3.45 38.60 -30.34
CA GLY A 598 -4.80 38.32 -29.84
C GLY A 598 -5.66 37.53 -30.82
N GLY A 599 -6.22 36.39 -30.36
CA GLY A 599 -7.11 35.53 -31.14
C GLY A 599 -6.50 34.19 -31.62
N CYS A 600 -5.20 33.98 -31.46
CA CYS A 600 -4.55 32.70 -31.73
C CYS A 600 -4.41 31.87 -30.44
N ASP A 601 -4.57 30.55 -30.53
CA ASP A 601 -4.38 29.66 -29.39
C ASP A 601 -2.87 29.43 -29.13
N ALA A 602 -2.40 29.89 -27.97
CA ALA A 602 -1.01 29.71 -27.57
C ALA A 602 -0.61 28.24 -27.39
N GLN A 603 -1.57 27.35 -27.08
CA GLN A 603 -1.32 25.91 -26.99
C GLN A 603 -1.05 25.33 -28.39
N GLU A 604 -1.90 25.64 -29.37
CA GLU A 604 -1.74 25.21 -30.76
C GLU A 604 -0.39 25.66 -31.35
N VAL A 605 0.01 26.91 -31.07
CA VAL A 605 1.32 27.43 -31.50
C VAL A 605 2.48 26.72 -30.80
N SER A 606 2.35 26.43 -29.50
CA SER A 606 3.36 25.68 -28.74
C SER A 606 3.57 24.28 -29.29
N ASP A 607 2.49 23.59 -29.62
CA ASP A 607 2.54 22.24 -30.18
C ASP A 607 3.14 22.27 -31.60
N ALA A 608 2.81 23.29 -32.40
CA ALA A 608 3.41 23.51 -33.71
C ALA A 608 4.93 23.81 -33.66
N ILE A 609 5.40 24.62 -32.71
CA ILE A 609 6.85 24.87 -32.52
C ILE A 609 7.57 23.57 -32.12
N SER A 610 6.98 22.80 -31.19
CA SER A 610 7.55 21.51 -30.78
C SER A 610 7.64 20.55 -31.97
N ALA A 611 6.57 20.42 -32.75
CA ALA A 611 6.56 19.61 -33.97
C ALA A 611 7.64 20.07 -34.96
N ALA A 612 7.77 21.37 -35.24
CA ALA A 612 8.80 21.90 -36.13
C ALA A 612 10.22 21.50 -35.70
N LYS A 613 10.53 21.69 -34.40
CA LYS A 613 11.84 21.33 -33.83
C LYS A 613 12.10 19.82 -33.88
N GLN A 614 11.08 19.00 -33.63
CA GLN A 614 11.19 17.54 -33.73
C GLN A 614 11.47 17.05 -35.15
N PHE A 615 11.03 17.79 -36.18
CA PHE A 615 11.40 17.56 -37.58
C PHE A 615 12.68 18.27 -38.02
N LEU A 616 13.41 18.87 -37.06
CA LEU A 616 14.67 19.60 -37.24
C LEU A 616 14.56 20.91 -38.04
N PHE A 617 13.36 21.49 -38.11
CA PHE A 617 13.15 22.73 -38.86
C PHE A 617 13.39 23.98 -38.01
N LEU A 618 13.97 25.01 -38.63
CA LEU A 618 14.30 26.33 -38.09
C LEU A 618 13.38 27.41 -38.68
N PRO A 619 13.14 28.57 -38.02
CA PRO A 619 12.17 29.62 -38.41
C PRO A 619 12.09 30.05 -39.89
N GLU A 620 13.09 29.71 -40.70
CA GLU A 620 13.21 30.02 -42.12
C GLU A 620 12.87 28.83 -43.07
N ASP A 621 12.69 27.63 -42.54
CA ASP A 621 12.44 26.40 -43.31
C ASP A 621 10.98 26.31 -43.81
N ASN A 622 10.70 25.34 -44.68
CA ASN A 622 9.35 25.10 -45.18
C ASN A 622 8.63 24.00 -44.38
N TRP A 623 7.54 24.38 -43.71
CA TRP A 623 6.72 23.54 -42.81
C TRP A 623 5.34 23.18 -43.33
N GLU A 624 4.97 23.60 -44.55
CA GLU A 624 3.58 23.55 -45.06
C GLU A 624 2.95 22.15 -45.02
N LYS A 625 3.78 21.10 -44.95
CA LYS A 625 3.34 19.70 -44.90
C LYS A 625 3.12 19.16 -43.49
N ILE A 626 3.57 19.87 -42.46
CA ILE A 626 3.56 19.38 -41.07
C ILE A 626 2.67 20.27 -40.19
N ILE A 627 2.79 21.59 -40.34
CA ILE A 627 2.03 22.54 -39.53
C ILE A 627 0.85 23.03 -40.36
N THR A 628 -0.35 22.70 -39.90
CA THR A 628 -1.63 23.11 -40.49
C THR A 628 -2.41 23.95 -39.50
N GLY A 629 -3.32 24.82 -39.99
CA GLY A 629 -4.20 25.64 -39.12
C GLY A 629 -3.66 27.03 -38.81
N ILE A 630 -2.35 27.23 -38.78
CA ILE A 630 -1.72 28.55 -38.53
C ILE A 630 -1.14 29.12 -39.84
N PRO A 631 -1.42 30.39 -40.21
CA PRO A 631 -0.82 31.01 -41.40
C PRO A 631 0.72 31.02 -41.34
N HIS A 632 1.36 30.58 -42.43
CA HIS A 632 2.82 30.38 -42.51
C HIS A 632 3.65 31.59 -42.00
N ASN A 633 3.37 32.79 -42.49
CA ASN A 633 4.12 33.99 -42.11
C ASN A 633 3.93 34.37 -40.63
N LEU A 634 2.75 34.11 -40.09
CA LEU A 634 2.45 34.36 -38.68
C LEU A 634 3.23 33.37 -37.81
N PHE A 635 3.18 32.08 -38.13
CA PHE A 635 3.92 31.05 -37.43
C PHE A 635 5.42 31.30 -37.47
N ALA A 636 5.99 31.59 -38.65
CA ALA A 636 7.43 31.88 -38.80
C ALA A 636 7.86 33.10 -37.99
N GLY A 637 7.04 34.16 -37.93
CA GLY A 637 7.30 35.34 -37.11
C GLY A 637 7.32 35.01 -35.61
N ILE A 638 6.34 34.24 -35.13
CA ILE A 638 6.25 33.83 -33.72
C ILE A 638 7.41 32.89 -33.37
N TYR A 639 7.72 31.91 -34.22
CA TYR A 639 8.79 30.96 -33.97
C TYR A 639 10.17 31.66 -33.95
N ARG A 640 10.40 32.63 -34.83
CA ARG A 640 11.62 33.46 -34.79
C ARG A 640 11.73 34.24 -33.48
N GLY A 641 10.68 34.98 -33.11
CA GLY A 641 10.67 35.74 -31.86
C GLY A 641 10.84 34.85 -30.63
N TYR A 642 10.31 33.63 -30.67
CA TYR A 642 10.50 32.63 -29.62
C TYR A 642 11.98 32.19 -29.50
N GLN A 643 12.63 31.82 -30.60
CA GLN A 643 14.05 31.43 -30.57
C GLN A 643 14.97 32.60 -30.21
N GLU A 644 14.64 33.83 -30.59
CA GLU A 644 15.36 35.04 -30.18
C GLU A 644 15.24 35.25 -28.68
N ALA A 645 14.04 35.15 -28.12
CA ALA A 645 13.83 35.25 -26.67
C ALA A 645 14.58 34.16 -25.90
N LEU A 646 14.59 32.91 -26.37
CA LEU A 646 15.38 31.84 -25.75
C LEU A 646 16.89 32.18 -25.71
N ARG A 647 17.42 32.66 -26.85
CA ARG A 647 18.84 33.02 -26.99
C ARG A 647 19.23 34.20 -26.09
N GLU A 648 18.42 35.26 -26.06
CA GLU A 648 18.67 36.45 -25.22
C GLU A 648 18.70 36.10 -23.72
N ASN A 649 17.96 35.06 -23.33
CA ASN A 649 17.90 34.63 -21.94
C ASN A 649 18.88 33.49 -21.59
N LEU A 650 19.71 33.02 -22.54
CA LEU A 650 20.62 31.86 -22.38
C LEU A 650 19.87 30.59 -21.90
N VAL A 651 18.74 30.30 -22.53
CA VAL A 651 17.90 29.14 -22.22
C VAL A 651 17.63 28.33 -23.48
N PHE A 652 17.55 27.00 -23.32
CA PHE A 652 17.06 26.08 -24.34
C PHE A 652 15.78 25.41 -23.87
N ASP A 653 14.85 25.10 -24.76
CA ASP A 653 13.77 24.16 -24.43
C ASP A 653 14.20 22.70 -24.66
N PHE A 654 13.32 21.75 -24.34
CA PHE A 654 13.64 20.32 -24.48
C PHE A 654 13.94 19.93 -25.93
N ASP A 655 13.16 20.41 -26.88
CA ASP A 655 13.31 20.05 -28.29
C ASP A 655 14.60 20.64 -28.88
N ASP A 656 15.05 21.81 -28.39
CA ASP A 656 16.32 22.42 -28.77
C ASP A 656 17.52 21.53 -28.43
N LEU A 657 17.50 20.79 -27.31
CA LEU A 657 18.63 19.95 -26.90
C LEU A 657 19.01 18.97 -28.02
N ILE A 658 18.01 18.33 -28.63
CA ILE A 658 18.23 17.37 -29.70
C ILE A 658 18.52 18.10 -31.02
N LEU A 659 17.74 19.15 -31.33
CA LEU A 659 17.91 19.95 -32.55
C LEU A 659 19.35 20.47 -32.70
N GLN A 660 19.89 21.11 -31.66
CA GLN A 660 21.22 21.73 -31.72
C GLN A 660 22.33 20.69 -31.88
N VAL A 661 22.25 19.58 -31.14
CA VAL A 661 23.26 18.51 -31.22
C VAL A 661 23.23 17.81 -32.57
N VAL A 662 22.05 17.51 -33.12
CA VAL A 662 21.95 16.90 -34.46
C VAL A 662 22.58 17.83 -35.50
N ARG A 663 22.26 19.13 -35.46
CA ARG A 663 22.85 20.10 -36.38
C ARG A 663 24.36 20.22 -36.23
N LEU A 664 24.88 20.19 -35.00
CA LEU A 664 26.32 20.21 -34.72
C LEU A 664 27.02 18.99 -35.34
N LEU A 665 26.49 17.79 -35.11
CA LEU A 665 27.07 16.54 -35.64
C LEU A 665 26.95 16.44 -37.16
N GLU A 666 25.89 16.96 -37.76
CA GLU A 666 25.72 16.93 -39.22
C GLU A 666 26.59 17.98 -39.92
N SER A 667 26.80 19.15 -39.31
CA SER A 667 27.61 20.24 -39.88
C SER A 667 29.11 20.13 -39.61
N SER A 668 29.53 19.50 -38.50
CA SER A 668 30.94 19.36 -38.12
C SER A 668 31.41 17.91 -38.16
N GLU A 669 32.06 17.53 -39.27
CA GLU A 669 32.65 16.20 -39.43
C GLU A 669 33.67 15.84 -38.33
N PRO A 670 34.60 16.73 -37.90
CA PRO A 670 35.56 16.40 -36.85
C PRO A 670 34.89 16.06 -35.51
N ILE A 671 33.87 16.84 -35.11
CA ILE A 671 33.12 16.60 -33.87
C ILE A 671 32.36 15.28 -34.00
N ARG A 672 31.67 15.06 -35.12
CA ARG A 672 30.94 13.80 -35.38
C ARG A 672 31.85 12.58 -35.29
N LYS A 673 33.03 12.61 -35.92
CA LYS A 673 34.00 11.49 -35.87
C LYS A 673 34.48 11.21 -34.46
N ARG A 674 34.78 12.23 -33.65
CA ARG A 674 35.16 12.05 -32.24
C ARG A 674 34.08 11.31 -31.44
N TYR A 675 32.81 11.68 -31.61
CA TYR A 675 31.71 10.99 -30.92
C TYR A 675 31.44 9.59 -31.48
N GLN A 676 31.60 9.37 -32.79
CA GLN A 676 31.52 8.03 -33.41
C GLN A 676 32.66 7.10 -32.97
N GLU A 677 33.86 7.63 -32.75
CA GLU A 677 35.02 6.87 -32.23
C GLU A 677 34.86 6.54 -30.76
N ARG A 678 34.38 7.52 -29.97
CA ARG A 678 33.97 7.31 -28.59
C ARG A 678 32.89 6.23 -28.56
N PHE A 679 31.70 6.47 -29.07
CA PHE A 679 30.58 5.53 -28.99
C PHE A 679 30.63 4.45 -30.09
N SER A 680 31.51 3.48 -29.89
CA SER A 680 31.66 2.34 -30.81
C SER A 680 30.60 1.24 -30.62
N PHE A 681 30.00 1.17 -29.42
CA PHE A 681 28.95 0.21 -29.08
C PHE A 681 27.73 0.97 -28.55
N ILE A 682 26.67 1.03 -29.35
CA ILE A 682 25.47 1.82 -29.07
C ILE A 682 24.29 0.88 -28.88
N SER A 683 23.60 0.99 -27.74
CA SER A 683 22.35 0.29 -27.46
C SER A 683 21.22 1.31 -27.31
N VAL A 684 20.10 1.11 -28.02
CA VAL A 684 18.92 1.98 -27.93
C VAL A 684 17.71 1.15 -27.54
N ASP A 685 17.11 1.47 -26.39
CA ASP A 685 15.88 0.86 -25.89
C ASP A 685 14.64 1.63 -26.36
N GLU A 686 13.49 0.95 -26.40
CA GLU A 686 12.18 1.51 -26.82
C GLU A 686 12.23 2.23 -28.19
N TYR A 687 12.95 1.67 -29.17
CA TYR A 687 13.20 2.28 -30.48
C TYR A 687 11.92 2.61 -31.27
N GLN A 688 10.79 2.02 -30.93
CA GLN A 688 9.51 2.30 -31.58
C GLN A 688 8.93 3.70 -31.25
N ASP A 689 9.37 4.34 -30.17
CA ASP A 689 8.84 5.63 -29.71
C ASP A 689 9.75 6.81 -30.06
N ILE A 690 10.67 6.65 -31.01
CA ILE A 690 11.53 7.75 -31.43
C ILE A 690 10.82 8.70 -32.39
N ASN A 691 11.16 9.97 -32.32
CA ASN A 691 10.76 10.99 -33.31
C ASN A 691 11.85 11.21 -34.39
N HIS A 692 11.60 12.12 -35.33
CA HIS A 692 12.54 12.37 -36.45
C HIS A 692 13.93 12.85 -35.98
N ALA A 693 13.97 13.82 -35.06
CA ALA A 693 15.22 14.36 -34.53
C ALA A 693 16.04 13.29 -33.80
N GLN A 694 15.41 12.45 -32.98
CA GLN A 694 16.07 11.33 -32.30
C GLN A 694 16.59 10.28 -33.28
N TYR A 695 15.79 9.93 -34.29
CA TYR A 695 16.21 9.05 -35.37
C TYR A 695 17.46 9.59 -36.09
N ARG A 696 17.47 10.90 -36.42
CA ARG A 696 18.63 11.57 -37.05
C ARG A 696 19.86 11.61 -36.16
N LEU A 697 19.69 11.84 -34.85
CA LEU A 697 20.79 11.75 -33.89
C LEU A 697 21.46 10.38 -33.92
N ILE A 698 20.67 9.30 -33.89
CA ILE A 698 21.19 7.92 -33.95
C ILE A 698 21.93 7.70 -35.27
N ARG A 699 21.36 8.14 -36.40
CA ARG A 699 22.01 8.03 -37.71
C ARG A 699 23.33 8.80 -37.79
N ALA A 700 23.43 9.95 -37.11
CA ALA A 700 24.67 10.73 -37.03
C ALA A 700 25.74 10.06 -36.16
N LEU A 701 25.34 9.41 -35.06
CA LEU A 701 26.25 8.73 -34.12
C LEU A 701 26.65 7.32 -34.56
N ALA A 702 25.80 6.64 -35.34
CA ALA A 702 25.96 5.23 -35.67
C ALA A 702 25.92 4.99 -37.21
N PRO A 703 27.03 5.26 -37.93
CA PRO A 703 27.18 4.82 -39.31
C PRO A 703 27.17 3.28 -39.40
N ALA A 704 27.04 2.74 -40.63
CA ALA A 704 26.78 1.32 -40.87
C ALA A 704 27.87 0.35 -40.35
N ASP A 705 29.08 0.84 -40.10
CA ASP A 705 30.22 0.10 -39.57
C ASP A 705 30.25 -0.01 -38.03
N LYS A 706 29.34 0.67 -37.31
CA LYS A 706 29.28 0.65 -35.84
C LYS A 706 28.37 -0.46 -35.32
N ASP A 707 28.66 -0.93 -34.10
CA ASP A 707 27.80 -1.86 -33.38
C ASP A 707 26.61 -1.10 -32.80
N LEU A 708 25.54 -1.00 -33.59
CA LEU A 708 24.27 -0.39 -33.20
C LEU A 708 23.24 -1.48 -32.91
N CYS A 709 22.91 -1.67 -31.64
CA CYS A 709 21.86 -2.57 -31.20
C CYS A 709 20.60 -1.77 -30.84
N VAL A 710 19.54 -1.90 -31.63
CA VAL A 710 18.23 -1.30 -31.31
C VAL A 710 17.26 -2.39 -30.88
N ILE A 711 16.47 -2.13 -29.85
CA ILE A 711 15.42 -3.02 -29.38
C ILE A 711 14.11 -2.26 -29.22
N GLY A 712 13.01 -2.94 -29.51
CA GLY A 712 11.70 -2.35 -29.32
C GLY A 712 10.55 -3.25 -29.71
N ASP A 713 9.35 -2.73 -29.51
CA ASP A 713 8.09 -3.37 -29.85
C ASP A 713 7.20 -2.39 -30.63
N PRO A 714 7.05 -2.51 -31.95
CA PRO A 714 6.13 -1.67 -32.73
C PRO A 714 4.68 -1.67 -32.22
N ASN A 715 4.22 -2.77 -31.57
CA ASN A 715 2.89 -2.83 -30.97
C ASN A 715 2.77 -2.04 -29.65
N GLN A 716 3.88 -1.53 -29.09
CA GLN A 716 3.91 -0.66 -27.90
C GLN A 716 4.23 0.80 -28.22
N ALA A 717 4.25 1.20 -29.50
CA ALA A 717 4.39 2.61 -29.88
C ALA A 717 3.11 3.38 -29.57
N ILE A 718 3.14 4.17 -28.49
CA ILE A 718 1.95 4.84 -27.90
C ILE A 718 2.19 6.33 -27.57
N TYR A 719 3.28 6.90 -28.10
CA TYR A 719 3.63 8.32 -27.93
C TYR A 719 3.50 9.09 -29.25
N GLY A 720 2.58 8.69 -30.13
CA GLY A 720 2.35 9.37 -31.41
C GLY A 720 1.95 10.83 -31.21
N PHE A 721 1.14 11.10 -30.18
CA PHE A 721 0.80 12.47 -29.76
C PHE A 721 2.00 13.33 -29.31
N ARG A 722 3.17 12.73 -29.05
CA ARG A 722 4.44 13.44 -28.76
C ARG A 722 5.38 13.49 -29.96
N GLY A 723 4.90 13.14 -31.15
CA GLY A 723 5.66 13.13 -32.40
C GLY A 723 6.48 11.87 -32.66
N SER A 724 6.34 10.84 -31.83
CA SER A 724 6.96 9.53 -32.07
C SER A 724 6.36 8.84 -33.29
N ASP A 725 7.18 8.12 -34.04
CA ASP A 725 6.73 7.50 -35.28
C ASP A 725 7.33 6.09 -35.51
N VAL A 726 6.46 5.09 -35.51
CA VAL A 726 6.82 3.69 -35.72
C VAL A 726 7.43 3.44 -37.10
N ARG A 727 7.25 4.34 -38.08
CA ARG A 727 7.89 4.25 -39.40
C ARG A 727 9.41 4.17 -39.30
N TYR A 728 10.04 4.82 -38.32
CA TYR A 728 11.50 4.74 -38.14
C TYR A 728 11.96 3.34 -37.71
N PHE A 729 11.14 2.65 -36.92
CA PHE A 729 11.38 1.24 -36.57
C PHE A 729 11.40 0.36 -37.83
N HIS A 730 10.45 0.57 -38.74
CA HIS A 730 10.38 -0.18 -40.00
C HIS A 730 11.45 0.25 -41.02
N ALA A 731 11.84 1.52 -41.01
CA ALA A 731 12.89 2.07 -41.88
C ALA A 731 14.27 1.48 -41.55
N PHE A 732 14.52 1.02 -40.32
CA PHE A 732 15.81 0.50 -39.89
C PHE A 732 16.42 -0.55 -40.84
N LYS A 733 15.59 -1.47 -41.36
CA LYS A 733 16.04 -2.50 -42.32
C LYS A 733 16.45 -1.92 -43.68
N LYS A 734 15.85 -0.80 -44.08
CA LYS A 734 16.21 -0.07 -45.30
C LYS A 734 17.48 0.76 -45.09
N ASP A 735 17.62 1.33 -43.91
CA ASP A 735 18.70 2.23 -43.54
C ASP A 735 20.02 1.50 -43.23
N TYR A 736 19.91 0.22 -42.84
CA TYR A 736 21.01 -0.71 -42.58
C TYR A 736 20.73 -2.05 -43.29
N PRO A 737 21.06 -2.18 -44.59
CA PRO A 737 20.73 -3.38 -45.37
C PRO A 737 21.35 -4.69 -44.84
N GLU A 738 22.50 -4.61 -44.16
CA GLU A 738 23.18 -5.76 -43.55
C GLU A 738 22.70 -6.07 -42.13
N VAL A 739 21.60 -5.44 -41.67
CA VAL A 739 21.09 -5.65 -40.32
C VAL A 739 20.75 -7.11 -40.06
N LYS A 740 21.27 -7.65 -38.96
CA LYS A 740 20.76 -8.91 -38.41
C LYS A 740 19.56 -8.60 -37.53
N SER A 741 18.45 -9.33 -37.72
CA SER A 741 17.25 -9.16 -36.90
C SER A 741 16.85 -10.44 -36.20
N ILE A 742 16.49 -10.35 -34.92
CA ILE A 742 15.92 -11.44 -34.14
C ILE A 742 14.56 -11.03 -33.55
N CYS A 743 13.70 -12.00 -33.24
CA CYS A 743 12.42 -11.75 -32.61
C CYS A 743 12.30 -12.55 -31.30
N LEU A 744 12.20 -11.87 -30.16
CA LEU A 744 11.97 -12.51 -28.87
C LEU A 744 10.48 -12.81 -28.71
N THR A 745 10.12 -14.10 -28.61
CA THR A 745 8.72 -14.55 -28.61
C THR A 745 8.21 -15.06 -27.26
N GLN A 746 9.09 -15.48 -26.35
CA GLN A 746 8.71 -16.02 -25.05
C GLN A 746 8.46 -14.90 -24.04
N ASN A 747 7.23 -14.82 -23.52
CA ASN A 747 6.83 -13.90 -22.46
C ASN A 747 7.05 -14.56 -21.08
N TYR A 748 7.64 -13.79 -20.15
CA TYR A 748 7.95 -14.23 -18.77
C TYR A 748 7.14 -13.49 -17.70
N ARG A 749 6.18 -12.65 -18.11
CA ARG A 749 5.42 -11.77 -17.21
C ARG A 749 3.98 -12.26 -17.04
N SER A 750 3.27 -12.35 -18.14
CA SER A 750 1.83 -12.50 -18.21
C SER A 750 1.43 -13.97 -18.37
N THR A 751 0.29 -14.33 -17.81
CA THR A 751 -0.33 -15.63 -18.08
C THR A 751 -0.67 -15.78 -19.56
N GLU A 752 -0.71 -17.03 -20.03
CA GLU A 752 -1.10 -17.38 -21.40
C GLU A 752 -2.48 -16.80 -21.78
N THR A 753 -3.43 -16.76 -20.83
CA THR A 753 -4.77 -16.19 -21.04
C THR A 753 -4.71 -14.68 -21.34
N ILE A 754 -3.95 -13.92 -20.55
CA ILE A 754 -3.77 -12.47 -20.75
C ILE A 754 -3.06 -12.21 -22.08
N LEU A 755 -2.04 -13.01 -22.38
CA LEU A 755 -1.28 -12.86 -23.62
C LEU A 755 -2.16 -13.11 -24.86
N LYS A 756 -2.98 -14.17 -24.85
CA LYS A 756 -3.96 -14.45 -25.91
C LYS A 756 -4.92 -13.29 -26.12
N ALA A 757 -5.55 -12.80 -25.06
CA ALA A 757 -6.46 -11.65 -25.15
C ALA A 757 -5.78 -10.41 -25.73
N SER A 758 -4.56 -10.11 -25.26
CA SER A 758 -3.79 -8.99 -25.79
C SER A 758 -3.47 -9.16 -27.29
N THR A 759 -3.16 -10.38 -27.73
CA THR A 759 -2.88 -10.68 -29.14
C THR A 759 -4.15 -10.58 -30.00
N GLN A 760 -5.32 -10.94 -29.47
CA GLN A 760 -6.59 -10.76 -30.19
C GLN A 760 -6.92 -9.28 -30.41
N VAL A 761 -6.70 -8.43 -29.40
CA VAL A 761 -6.93 -6.97 -29.49
C VAL A 761 -6.07 -6.29 -30.56
N ILE A 762 -4.78 -6.65 -30.64
CA ILE A 762 -3.89 -6.11 -31.66
C ILE A 762 -4.14 -6.78 -33.03
N GLY A 763 -4.65 -8.02 -33.05
CA GLY A 763 -5.21 -8.67 -34.24
C GLY A 763 -4.30 -8.60 -35.48
N ARG A 764 -4.84 -8.06 -36.59
CA ARG A 764 -4.15 -7.95 -37.89
C ARG A 764 -3.02 -6.93 -37.91
N THR A 765 -2.91 -6.04 -36.92
CA THR A 765 -1.80 -5.07 -36.82
C THR A 765 -0.62 -5.63 -36.04
N ASN A 766 -0.69 -6.90 -35.57
CA ASN A 766 0.44 -7.56 -34.94
C ASN A 766 1.62 -7.68 -35.91
N THR A 767 2.69 -6.95 -35.61
CA THR A 767 3.95 -6.98 -36.37
C THR A 767 5.00 -7.92 -35.74
N ASN A 768 4.71 -8.49 -34.57
CA ASN A 768 5.57 -9.45 -33.88
C ASN A 768 5.22 -10.89 -34.26
N GLY A 769 6.19 -11.80 -34.13
CA GLY A 769 5.95 -13.25 -34.17
C GLY A 769 4.99 -13.71 -33.06
N PRO A 770 4.50 -14.97 -33.11
CA PRO A 770 3.54 -15.48 -32.12
C PRO A 770 4.15 -15.46 -30.72
N LEU A 771 3.67 -14.55 -29.87
CA LEU A 771 4.06 -14.49 -28.47
C LEU A 771 3.43 -15.68 -27.73
N TRP A 772 4.19 -16.29 -26.84
CA TRP A 772 3.69 -17.38 -26.00
C TRP A 772 4.22 -17.24 -24.58
N SER A 773 3.46 -17.74 -23.60
CA SER A 773 3.83 -17.81 -22.20
C SER A 773 3.82 -19.25 -21.70
N GLY A 774 4.80 -19.60 -20.87
CA GLY A 774 4.78 -20.84 -20.10
C GLY A 774 4.00 -20.72 -18.78
N ILE A 775 3.42 -19.55 -18.52
CA ILE A 775 2.75 -19.23 -17.26
C ILE A 775 1.26 -19.53 -17.39
N HIS A 776 0.79 -20.51 -16.65
CA HIS A 776 -0.62 -20.85 -16.57
C HIS A 776 -1.24 -20.22 -15.32
N GLY A 777 -2.36 -19.53 -15.50
CA GLY A 777 -3.14 -18.92 -14.41
C GLY A 777 -4.63 -19.08 -14.67
N ASP A 778 -5.43 -18.09 -14.28
CA ASP A 778 -6.86 -18.10 -14.55
C ASP A 778 -7.14 -18.25 -16.05
N GLN A 779 -8.08 -19.13 -16.39
CA GLN A 779 -8.45 -19.38 -17.79
C GLN A 779 -9.43 -18.35 -18.35
N ARG A 780 -9.82 -17.33 -17.56
CA ARG A 780 -10.84 -16.35 -17.94
C ARG A 780 -10.40 -14.94 -17.56
N ILE A 781 -10.75 -13.99 -18.41
CA ILE A 781 -10.69 -12.56 -18.12
C ILE A 781 -12.07 -12.11 -17.64
N THR A 782 -12.10 -11.32 -16.56
CA THR A 782 -13.35 -10.81 -15.99
C THR A 782 -13.70 -9.47 -16.62
N ILE A 783 -14.86 -9.38 -17.27
CA ILE A 783 -15.41 -8.13 -17.82
C ILE A 783 -16.71 -7.82 -17.09
N SER A 784 -16.83 -6.62 -16.53
CA SER A 784 -17.99 -6.22 -15.72
C SER A 784 -18.69 -4.98 -16.27
N GLU A 785 -20.01 -5.08 -16.49
CA GLU A 785 -20.89 -3.94 -16.76
C GLU A 785 -21.48 -3.43 -15.44
N LEU A 786 -21.36 -2.12 -15.18
CA LEU A 786 -21.81 -1.51 -13.94
C LEU A 786 -22.73 -0.31 -14.18
N PRO A 787 -23.58 0.07 -13.21
CA PRO A 787 -24.54 1.15 -13.43
C PRO A 787 -23.88 2.54 -13.50
N THR A 788 -22.85 2.80 -12.68
CA THR A 788 -22.21 4.11 -12.54
C THR A 788 -20.71 4.01 -12.25
N GLU A 789 -19.97 5.12 -12.41
CA GLU A 789 -18.55 5.21 -12.05
C GLU A 789 -18.29 4.96 -10.55
N LYS A 790 -19.25 5.29 -9.68
CA LYS A 790 -19.17 4.97 -8.26
C LYS A 790 -19.27 3.47 -8.01
N ALA A 791 -20.17 2.77 -8.71
CA ALA A 791 -20.28 1.32 -8.63
C ALA A 791 -19.04 0.60 -9.17
N GLU A 792 -18.39 1.18 -10.19
CA GLU A 792 -17.07 0.75 -10.68
C GLU A 792 -16.00 0.84 -9.61
N ALA A 793 -15.86 1.99 -8.95
CA ALA A 793 -14.90 2.15 -7.87
C ALA A 793 -15.15 1.18 -6.69
N GLU A 794 -16.42 0.95 -6.31
CA GLU A 794 -16.80 -0.03 -5.29
C GLU A 794 -16.47 -1.47 -5.66
N LEU A 795 -16.61 -1.84 -6.94
CA LEU A 795 -16.20 -3.16 -7.42
C LEU A 795 -14.69 -3.34 -7.26
N VAL A 796 -13.89 -2.32 -7.59
CA VAL A 796 -12.43 -2.35 -7.41
C VAL A 796 -12.06 -2.54 -5.95
N VAL A 797 -12.61 -1.72 -5.04
CA VAL A 797 -12.42 -1.85 -3.58
C VAL A 797 -12.71 -3.28 -3.12
N LYS A 798 -13.91 -3.77 -3.41
CA LYS A 798 -14.36 -5.10 -2.96
C LYS A 798 -13.48 -6.23 -3.51
N THR A 799 -13.00 -6.09 -4.75
CA THR A 799 -12.14 -7.10 -5.37
C THR A 799 -10.75 -7.10 -4.74
N ILE A 800 -10.17 -5.93 -4.48
CA ILE A 800 -8.89 -5.80 -3.76
C ILE A 800 -9.02 -6.38 -2.35
N GLU A 801 -10.06 -6.02 -1.60
CA GLU A 801 -10.32 -6.59 -0.28
C GLU A 801 -10.42 -8.13 -0.32
N THR A 802 -11.06 -8.67 -1.36
CA THR A 802 -11.21 -10.12 -1.55
C THR A 802 -9.86 -10.79 -1.84
N GLU A 803 -9.07 -10.23 -2.75
CA GLU A 803 -7.79 -10.81 -3.20
C GLU A 803 -6.66 -10.63 -2.17
N VAL A 804 -6.70 -9.58 -1.35
CA VAL A 804 -5.82 -9.44 -0.17
C VAL A 804 -6.22 -10.45 0.92
N GLY A 805 -7.41 -11.03 0.86
CA GLY A 805 -7.91 -12.00 1.84
C GLY A 805 -8.60 -11.34 3.04
N GLY A 806 -9.21 -10.18 2.86
CA GLY A 806 -9.90 -9.38 3.88
C GLY A 806 -8.98 -8.34 4.55
N ILE A 807 -9.55 -7.17 4.86
CA ILE A 807 -8.86 -6.05 5.53
C ILE A 807 -9.38 -5.80 6.96
N SER A 808 -10.38 -6.58 7.41
CA SER A 808 -10.90 -6.55 8.78
C SER A 808 -11.43 -7.93 9.19
N HIS A 809 -11.53 -8.19 10.51
CA HIS A 809 -12.15 -9.41 11.04
C HIS A 809 -13.60 -9.59 10.54
N PHE A 810 -14.35 -8.50 10.40
CA PHE A 810 -15.72 -8.52 9.90
C PHE A 810 -15.82 -8.99 8.43
N SER A 811 -14.87 -8.56 7.59
CA SER A 811 -14.77 -8.99 6.18
C SER A 811 -14.57 -10.52 6.08
N MET A 812 -13.86 -11.11 7.03
CA MET A 812 -13.58 -12.55 7.07
C MET A 812 -14.75 -13.36 7.63
N ASP A 813 -15.36 -12.90 8.73
CA ASP A 813 -16.53 -13.55 9.34
C ASP A 813 -17.73 -13.65 8.38
N SER A 814 -17.88 -12.67 7.48
CA SER A 814 -18.95 -12.62 6.48
C SER A 814 -18.73 -13.51 5.24
N ARG A 815 -17.56 -14.18 5.13
CA ARG A 815 -17.21 -15.23 4.14
C ARG A 815 -17.72 -15.04 2.70
N LYS A 816 -17.47 -13.88 2.10
CA LYS A 816 -17.44 -13.78 0.64
C LYS A 816 -16.14 -14.31 0.01
N ILE A 817 -15.18 -14.74 0.83
CA ILE A 817 -13.83 -15.13 0.42
C ILE A 817 -13.59 -16.59 0.84
N ASP A 818 -13.66 -17.51 -0.12
CA ASP A 818 -13.26 -18.92 0.06
C ASP A 818 -11.76 -18.96 -0.25
N THR A 819 -10.90 -18.86 0.77
CA THR A 819 -9.44 -18.97 0.64
C THR A 819 -9.07 -20.44 0.42
N GLY A 820 -9.39 -20.94 -0.78
CA GLY A 820 -8.91 -22.24 -1.23
C GLY A 820 -7.38 -22.28 -1.28
N ALA A 821 -6.80 -23.44 -0.96
CA ALA A 821 -5.38 -23.68 -1.15
C ALA A 821 -5.02 -23.45 -2.63
N GLY A 822 -4.26 -22.39 -2.92
CA GLY A 822 -3.82 -22.05 -4.27
C GLY A 822 -3.89 -20.57 -4.63
N THR A 823 -4.62 -19.73 -3.88
CA THR A 823 -4.54 -18.27 -4.08
C THR A 823 -3.25 -17.74 -3.45
N LYS A 824 -2.33 -17.25 -4.28
CA LYS A 824 -1.14 -16.52 -3.80
C LYS A 824 -1.59 -15.35 -2.91
N GLU A 825 -0.94 -15.21 -1.76
CA GLU A 825 -1.13 -14.06 -0.88
C GLU A 825 -0.71 -12.77 -1.61
N ARG A 826 -1.57 -11.75 -1.58
CA ARG A 826 -1.34 -10.46 -2.26
C ARG A 826 -1.36 -9.29 -1.28
N GLY A 827 -0.39 -8.41 -1.42
CA GLY A 827 -0.30 -7.13 -0.70
C GLY A 827 -0.86 -6.00 -1.54
N PHE A 828 -1.00 -4.80 -0.97
CA PHE A 828 -1.57 -3.66 -1.70
C PHE A 828 -0.71 -3.22 -2.90
N SER A 829 0.61 -3.42 -2.82
CA SER A 829 1.56 -3.14 -3.91
C SER A 829 1.34 -4.02 -5.16
N ASP A 830 0.63 -5.16 -5.04
CA ASP A 830 0.37 -6.08 -6.16
C ASP A 830 -0.75 -5.61 -7.11
N PHE A 831 -1.44 -4.51 -6.75
CA PHE A 831 -2.60 -4.02 -7.47
C PHE A 831 -2.31 -2.69 -8.16
N ALA A 832 -2.72 -2.58 -9.42
CA ALA A 832 -2.81 -1.32 -10.13
C ALA A 832 -4.19 -1.11 -10.74
N VAL A 833 -4.64 0.15 -10.73
CA VAL A 833 -5.87 0.60 -11.38
C VAL A 833 -5.51 1.60 -12.46
N MET A 834 -5.87 1.25 -13.69
CA MET A 834 -5.55 1.97 -14.90
C MET A 834 -6.81 2.59 -15.50
N PHE A 835 -6.66 3.81 -16.00
CA PHE A 835 -7.72 4.56 -16.68
C PHE A 835 -7.14 5.34 -17.86
N ARG A 836 -7.98 5.84 -18.78
CA ARG A 836 -7.49 6.59 -19.94
C ARG A 836 -7.07 8.02 -19.56
N ILE A 837 -7.89 8.69 -18.76
CA ILE A 837 -7.75 10.10 -18.42
C ILE A 837 -7.72 10.32 -16.92
N ASN A 838 -6.98 11.34 -16.48
CA ASN A 838 -6.83 11.66 -15.06
C ASN A 838 -8.16 11.98 -14.35
N GLY A 839 -9.17 12.48 -15.07
CA GLY A 839 -10.50 12.74 -14.49
C GLY A 839 -11.17 11.50 -13.88
N GLN A 840 -10.88 10.29 -14.39
CA GLN A 840 -11.48 9.04 -13.88
C GLN A 840 -10.95 8.66 -12.49
N GLY A 841 -9.68 8.99 -12.19
CA GLY A 841 -9.03 8.54 -10.96
C GLY A 841 -9.69 9.08 -9.69
N LYS A 842 -10.31 10.28 -9.73
CA LYS A 842 -10.85 10.95 -8.54
C LYS A 842 -11.91 10.12 -7.80
N VAL A 843 -12.83 9.48 -8.54
CA VAL A 843 -13.90 8.66 -7.93
C VAL A 843 -13.32 7.40 -7.26
N ILE A 844 -12.21 6.88 -7.80
CA ILE A 844 -11.52 5.71 -7.25
C ILE A 844 -10.73 6.10 -6.00
N GLU A 845 -10.07 7.26 -6.01
CA GLU A 845 -9.42 7.86 -4.83
C GLU A 845 -10.43 8.03 -3.69
N GLU A 846 -11.57 8.67 -3.95
CA GLU A 846 -12.64 8.86 -2.94
C GLU A 846 -13.17 7.52 -2.38
N ALA A 847 -13.18 6.46 -3.19
CA ALA A 847 -13.56 5.13 -2.74
C ALA A 847 -12.48 4.46 -1.89
N PHE A 848 -11.20 4.60 -2.26
CA PHE A 848 -10.08 4.10 -1.46
C PHE A 848 -9.93 4.84 -0.14
N GLU A 849 -10.08 6.17 -0.14
CA GLU A 849 -10.10 7.00 1.06
C GLU A 849 -11.21 6.54 2.01
N ARG A 850 -12.45 6.40 1.53
CA ARG A 850 -13.57 5.90 2.34
C ARG A 850 -13.32 4.49 2.88
N SER A 851 -12.71 3.63 2.08
CA SER A 851 -12.45 2.23 2.46
C SER A 851 -11.13 2.02 3.19
N GLY A 852 -10.35 3.07 3.46
CA GLY A 852 -9.06 3.00 4.16
C GLY A 852 -8.00 2.21 3.39
N ILE A 853 -8.17 2.01 2.08
CA ILE A 853 -7.19 1.28 1.25
C ILE A 853 -6.04 2.24 0.94
N PRO A 854 -4.79 1.90 1.29
CA PRO A 854 -3.65 2.76 1.02
C PRO A 854 -3.36 2.77 -0.48
N TYR A 855 -3.18 3.96 -1.07
CA TYR A 855 -2.94 4.11 -2.50
C TYR A 855 -1.91 5.20 -2.81
N GLN A 856 -1.34 5.11 -4.01
CA GLN A 856 -0.45 6.11 -4.60
C GLN A 856 -0.90 6.41 -6.03
N ARG A 857 -0.64 7.63 -6.51
CA ARG A 857 -1.04 8.06 -7.85
C ARG A 857 0.14 8.50 -8.69
N ILE A 858 0.27 7.88 -9.86
CA ILE A 858 1.24 8.23 -10.91
C ILE A 858 0.55 9.16 -11.92
N GLY A 859 1.26 10.18 -12.40
CA GLY A 859 0.74 11.13 -13.38
C GLY A 859 -0.05 12.32 -12.80
N LYS A 860 0.19 12.67 -11.52
CA LYS A 860 -0.07 14.04 -11.04
C LYS A 860 0.96 15.00 -11.64
N GLU A 861 0.64 16.29 -11.62
CA GLU A 861 1.52 17.39 -12.03
C GLU A 861 2.96 17.17 -11.54
N ARG A 862 3.97 17.38 -12.42
CA ARG A 862 5.40 17.18 -12.10
C ARG A 862 5.73 17.98 -10.85
N LEU A 863 6.63 17.49 -10.01
CA LEU A 863 7.00 18.18 -8.77
C LEU A 863 7.40 19.65 -9.04
N ALA A 864 8.16 19.88 -10.12
CA ALA A 864 8.59 21.21 -10.57
C ALA A 864 7.45 22.18 -10.95
N ASP A 865 6.29 21.64 -11.32
CA ASP A 865 5.14 22.42 -11.78
C ASP A 865 4.13 22.71 -10.65
N ARG A 866 4.30 22.07 -9.48
CA ARG A 866 3.37 22.26 -8.34
C ARG A 866 3.47 23.65 -7.75
N LYS A 867 2.33 24.17 -7.30
CA LYS A 867 2.22 25.46 -6.59
C LYS A 867 3.21 25.52 -5.42
N GLY A 868 3.93 26.63 -5.29
CA GLY A 868 4.97 26.81 -4.27
C GLY A 868 6.31 26.20 -4.65
N ILE A 869 6.34 24.97 -5.19
CA ILE A 869 7.61 24.35 -5.64
C ILE A 869 8.16 25.12 -6.84
N SER A 870 7.30 25.48 -7.79
CA SER A 870 7.71 26.33 -8.93
C SER A 870 8.33 27.66 -8.47
N ASP A 871 7.83 28.24 -7.38
CA ASP A 871 8.34 29.50 -6.82
C ASP A 871 9.70 29.30 -6.13
N ILE A 872 9.93 28.17 -5.47
CA ILE A 872 11.27 27.78 -4.94
C ILE A 872 12.27 27.63 -6.10
N LEU A 873 11.89 26.90 -7.16
CA LEU A 873 12.74 26.71 -8.33
C LEU A 873 13.03 28.03 -9.04
N TYR A 874 12.05 28.94 -9.09
CA TYR A 874 12.25 30.30 -9.58
C TYR A 874 13.29 31.06 -8.75
N CYS A 875 13.21 31.02 -7.41
CA CYS A 875 14.19 31.64 -6.54
C CYS A 875 15.60 31.06 -6.75
N LEU A 876 15.73 29.74 -6.86
CA LEU A 876 17.01 29.08 -7.16
C LEU A 876 17.59 29.54 -8.51
N ARG A 877 16.76 29.62 -9.56
CA ARG A 877 17.17 30.14 -10.89
C ARG A 877 17.66 31.58 -10.79
N MET A 878 16.97 32.41 -10.00
CA MET A 878 17.34 33.80 -9.81
C MET A 878 18.66 34.00 -9.06
N LEU A 879 18.93 33.17 -8.06
CA LEU A 879 20.16 33.21 -7.27
C LEU A 879 21.39 32.81 -8.10
N GLU A 880 21.24 31.86 -9.02
CA GLU A 880 22.31 31.40 -9.91
C GLU A 880 22.56 32.34 -11.11
N ALA A 881 21.74 33.38 -11.31
CA ALA A 881 21.72 34.18 -12.54
C ALA A 881 23.13 34.48 -13.10
N LEU A 882 23.35 33.93 -14.28
CA LEU A 882 24.48 34.13 -15.19
C LEU A 882 24.61 35.61 -15.62
N PRO A 883 25.78 36.03 -16.13
CA PRO A 883 25.97 37.39 -16.64
C PRO A 883 25.07 37.58 -17.87
N GLY A 884 23.89 38.20 -17.70
CA GLY A 884 22.94 38.38 -18.81
C GLY A 884 21.54 38.86 -18.45
N GLY A 885 21.15 38.82 -17.16
CA GLY A 885 19.91 39.46 -16.73
C GLY A 885 18.66 38.58 -16.88
N MET A 886 18.69 37.37 -16.34
CA MET A 886 17.51 36.50 -16.14
C MET A 886 16.39 37.09 -15.25
N GLY A 887 16.40 38.39 -14.94
CA GLY A 887 15.68 38.96 -13.80
C GLY A 887 14.56 39.95 -14.05
N ASN A 888 14.02 40.14 -15.25
CA ASN A 888 12.90 41.10 -15.39
C ASN A 888 11.85 40.84 -16.50
N ASN A 889 11.98 39.79 -17.32
CA ASN A 889 11.12 39.63 -18.51
C ASN A 889 9.95 38.63 -18.35
N GLY A 890 9.66 38.14 -17.13
CA GLY A 890 8.47 37.31 -16.89
C GLY A 890 8.45 35.93 -17.55
N LEU A 891 9.62 35.39 -17.96
CA LEU A 891 9.76 34.08 -18.61
C LEU A 891 9.42 32.89 -17.71
N PHE A 892 9.69 32.99 -16.41
CA PHE A 892 9.56 31.88 -15.47
C PHE A 892 8.39 32.07 -14.50
N ASN A 893 7.81 30.98 -14.01
CA ASN A 893 6.66 31.01 -13.10
C ASN A 893 6.97 31.72 -11.76
N SER A 894 6.35 32.90 -11.58
CA SER A 894 6.09 33.55 -10.30
C SER A 894 4.86 34.43 -10.53
N LYS A 895 3.75 34.13 -9.84
CA LYS A 895 2.57 35.01 -9.77
C LYS A 895 2.60 35.93 -8.55
N GLN A 896 3.52 35.70 -7.62
CA GLN A 896 3.43 36.23 -6.25
C GLN A 896 4.74 36.80 -5.71
N VAL A 897 5.87 36.60 -6.38
CA VAL A 897 7.18 37.02 -5.87
C VAL A 897 7.84 37.97 -6.86
N ASP A 898 7.75 39.27 -6.57
CA ASP A 898 8.46 40.34 -7.27
C ASP A 898 9.58 40.85 -6.33
N TRP A 899 10.80 40.40 -6.56
CA TRP A 899 11.95 40.82 -5.76
C TRP A 899 12.59 42.06 -6.38
N GLY A 900 12.73 43.12 -5.60
CA GLY A 900 13.59 44.24 -6.00
C GLY A 900 15.05 43.76 -6.18
N LYS A 901 15.76 44.30 -7.18
CA LYS A 901 17.18 43.94 -7.47
C LYS A 901 18.08 43.92 -6.22
N SER A 902 17.88 44.87 -5.31
CA SER A 902 18.66 45.01 -4.07
C SER A 902 18.41 43.89 -3.05
N GLU A 903 17.23 43.28 -3.06
CA GLU A 903 16.85 42.21 -2.14
C GLU A 903 17.38 40.87 -2.65
N LEU A 904 17.33 40.67 -3.97
CA LEU A 904 17.92 39.52 -4.64
C LEU A 904 19.44 39.44 -4.44
N GLU A 905 20.14 40.59 -4.54
CA GLU A 905 21.59 40.65 -4.31
C GLU A 905 21.97 40.33 -2.86
N ARG A 906 21.18 40.79 -1.87
CA ARG A 906 21.40 40.44 -0.45
C ARG A 906 21.19 38.95 -0.20
N LEU A 907 20.15 38.37 -0.80
CA LEU A 907 19.86 36.94 -0.68
C LEU A 907 20.96 36.12 -1.36
N LYS A 908 21.41 36.52 -2.55
CA LYS A 908 22.51 35.88 -3.28
C LYS A 908 23.80 35.85 -2.46
N ALA A 909 24.19 36.98 -1.87
CA ALA A 909 25.40 37.07 -1.04
C ALA A 909 25.33 36.20 0.23
N ARG A 910 24.14 36.06 0.84
CA ARG A 910 23.96 35.21 2.04
C ARG A 910 23.91 33.72 1.74
N LEU A 911 23.40 33.34 0.58
CA LEU A 911 23.22 31.95 0.16
C LEU A 911 24.42 31.41 -0.64
N GLU A 912 25.44 32.22 -0.84
CA GLU A 912 26.67 31.85 -1.53
C GLU A 912 27.43 30.75 -0.78
N GLY A 913 27.87 29.71 -1.49
CA GLY A 913 28.60 28.59 -0.90
C GLY A 913 27.75 27.53 -0.18
N LEU A 914 26.45 27.75 -0.01
CA LEU A 914 25.52 26.77 0.56
C LEU A 914 25.16 25.65 -0.44
N SER A 915 24.81 24.49 0.09
CA SER A 915 24.21 23.39 -0.68
C SER A 915 22.81 23.74 -1.19
N VAL A 916 22.31 22.99 -2.18
CA VAL A 916 20.95 23.15 -2.71
C VAL A 916 19.90 22.96 -1.61
N GLU A 917 20.11 22.00 -0.71
CA GLU A 917 19.23 21.73 0.45
C GLU A 917 19.12 22.97 1.34
N GLU A 918 20.26 23.49 1.81
CA GLU A 918 20.31 24.68 2.65
C GLU A 918 19.69 25.90 1.94
N LYS A 919 19.96 26.09 0.65
CA LYS A 919 19.35 27.17 -0.16
C LYS A 919 17.82 27.07 -0.15
N ILE A 920 17.25 25.87 -0.33
CA ILE A 920 15.80 25.65 -0.31
C ILE A 920 15.21 25.97 1.08
N GLU A 921 15.84 25.49 2.15
CA GLU A 921 15.38 25.77 3.51
C GLU A 921 15.38 27.26 3.85
N HIS A 922 16.41 27.99 3.41
CA HIS A 922 16.49 29.43 3.57
C HIS A 922 15.41 30.16 2.76
N ILE A 923 15.17 29.76 1.51
CA ILE A 923 14.09 30.31 0.67
C ILE A 923 12.73 30.12 1.37
N LEU A 924 12.43 28.92 1.88
CA LEU A 924 11.18 28.64 2.60
C LEU A 924 10.96 29.52 3.83
N LYS A 925 12.04 29.86 4.54
CA LYS A 925 11.99 30.72 5.73
C LYS A 925 11.83 32.19 5.38
N GLU A 926 12.42 32.65 4.29
CA GLU A 926 12.57 34.08 3.97
C GLU A 926 11.50 34.62 3.02
N VAL A 927 10.88 33.77 2.19
CA VAL A 927 9.81 34.18 1.28
C VAL A 927 8.44 34.08 1.95
N ASP A 928 7.77 35.21 2.20
CA ASP A 928 6.53 35.26 2.96
C ASP A 928 5.41 34.38 2.37
N CYS A 929 5.22 34.36 1.05
CA CYS A 929 4.20 33.52 0.42
C CYS A 929 4.48 32.01 0.58
N LEU A 930 5.74 31.60 0.58
CA LEU A 930 6.15 30.22 0.82
C LEU A 930 6.03 29.85 2.31
N ARG A 931 6.27 30.81 3.20
CA ARG A 931 6.09 30.62 4.65
C ARG A 931 4.63 30.33 4.98
N ASP A 932 3.68 30.98 4.34
CA ASP A 932 2.26 30.66 4.55
C ASP A 932 1.85 29.33 3.90
N LEU A 933 2.32 29.03 2.70
CA LEU A 933 2.12 27.72 2.05
C LEU A 933 2.74 26.57 2.87
N SER A 934 3.84 26.81 3.59
CA SER A 934 4.48 25.81 4.46
C SER A 934 3.58 25.28 5.59
N LYS A 935 2.43 25.93 5.85
CA LYS A 935 1.40 25.44 6.77
C LYS A 935 0.50 24.37 6.14
N GLU A 936 0.39 24.32 4.81
CA GLU A 936 -0.41 23.32 4.09
C GLU A 936 0.31 21.97 4.03
N GLU A 937 -0.34 20.89 4.50
CA GLU A 937 0.29 19.57 4.61
C GLU A 937 0.68 18.97 3.24
N ALA A 938 -0.09 19.26 2.19
CA ALA A 938 0.23 18.85 0.83
C ALA A 938 1.55 19.48 0.33
N PHE A 939 1.78 20.76 0.63
CA PHE A 939 2.98 21.48 0.22
C PHE A 939 4.21 21.01 1.02
N LYS A 940 4.07 20.71 2.31
CA LYS A 940 5.17 20.10 3.10
C LYS A 940 5.65 18.79 2.49
N LYS A 941 4.72 17.89 2.12
CA LYS A 941 5.06 16.61 1.47
C LYS A 941 5.84 16.84 0.16
N ASP A 942 5.47 17.86 -0.61
CA ASP A 942 6.17 18.23 -1.85
C ASP A 942 7.59 18.78 -1.59
N VAL A 943 7.75 19.60 -0.55
CA VAL A 943 9.04 20.14 -0.11
C VAL A 943 9.96 19.03 0.40
N ASP A 944 9.46 18.11 1.22
CA ASP A 944 10.24 16.99 1.74
C ASP A 944 10.77 16.11 0.58
N HIS A 945 9.92 15.86 -0.42
CA HIS A 945 10.34 15.18 -1.65
C HIS A 945 11.43 15.98 -2.40
N LEU A 946 11.28 17.30 -2.53
CA LEU A 946 12.26 18.18 -3.17
C LEU A 946 13.61 18.15 -2.45
N LEU A 947 13.61 18.19 -1.11
CA LEU A 947 14.81 18.13 -0.27
C LEU A 947 15.51 16.76 -0.35
N SER A 948 14.73 15.66 -0.44
CA SER A 948 15.30 14.33 -0.66
C SER A 948 16.14 14.26 -1.94
N PHE A 949 15.69 14.91 -3.03
CA PHE A 949 16.46 14.95 -4.28
C PHE A 949 17.70 15.85 -4.16
N SER A 950 17.55 17.02 -3.52
CA SER A 950 18.60 18.05 -3.48
C SER A 950 19.89 17.59 -2.80
N LYS A 951 19.80 16.67 -1.82
CA LYS A 951 20.93 16.08 -1.08
C LYS A 951 22.05 15.55 -1.98
N SER A 952 21.69 14.90 -3.08
CA SER A 952 22.66 14.29 -4.01
C SER A 952 23.42 15.29 -4.90
N PHE A 953 22.94 16.54 -4.98
CA PHE A 953 23.51 17.56 -5.87
C PHE A 953 24.55 18.46 -5.19
N GLY A 954 24.59 18.47 -3.85
CA GLY A 954 25.55 19.28 -3.09
C GLY A 954 25.36 20.77 -3.41
N ARG A 955 26.37 21.42 -3.99
CA ARG A 955 26.32 22.85 -4.38
C ARG A 955 25.87 23.11 -5.82
N ARG A 956 25.60 22.06 -6.60
CA ARG A 956 25.38 22.16 -8.06
C ARG A 956 23.92 22.48 -8.39
N VAL A 957 23.52 23.74 -8.18
CA VAL A 957 22.14 24.19 -8.46
C VAL A 957 21.75 24.01 -9.94
N PRO A 958 22.59 24.33 -10.96
CA PRO A 958 22.22 24.11 -12.37
C PRO A 958 21.91 22.65 -12.68
N ALA A 959 22.72 21.72 -12.15
CA ALA A 959 22.51 20.28 -12.35
C ALA A 959 21.21 19.78 -11.67
N PHE A 960 20.88 20.32 -10.50
CA PHE A 960 19.63 20.02 -9.81
C PHE A 960 18.40 20.52 -10.58
N LEU A 961 18.45 21.77 -11.07
CA LEU A 961 17.38 22.36 -11.87
C LEU A 961 17.16 21.60 -13.18
N ALA A 962 18.25 21.20 -13.85
CA ALA A 962 18.19 20.38 -15.05
C ALA A 962 17.60 18.98 -14.76
N HIS A 963 18.00 18.35 -13.65
CA HIS A 963 17.46 17.05 -13.24
C HIS A 963 15.93 17.12 -13.02
N LEU A 964 15.45 18.12 -12.28
CA LEU A 964 14.01 18.29 -12.03
C LEU A 964 13.22 18.62 -13.30
N ALA A 965 13.81 19.39 -14.23
CA ALA A 965 13.19 19.65 -15.53
C ALA A 965 13.05 18.35 -16.35
N LEU A 966 14.05 17.47 -16.30
CA LEU A 966 14.11 16.21 -17.04
C LEU A 966 13.31 15.06 -16.41
N GLN A 967 12.71 15.24 -15.23
CA GLN A 967 11.92 14.18 -14.58
C GLN A 967 10.64 13.86 -15.34
N SER A 968 10.32 12.57 -15.39
CA SER A 968 9.11 12.02 -16.02
C SER A 968 8.05 11.68 -14.97
N GLU A 969 6.77 11.63 -15.37
CA GLU A 969 5.65 11.30 -14.47
C GLU A 969 5.80 9.91 -13.80
N THR A 970 6.53 8.99 -14.43
CA THR A 970 6.78 7.62 -13.94
C THR A 970 7.81 7.54 -12.80
N ASP A 971 8.57 8.61 -12.58
CA ASP A 971 9.63 8.66 -11.56
C ASP A 971 9.05 8.86 -10.13
N LEU A 972 7.77 9.20 -10.02
CA LEU A 972 7.04 9.38 -8.75
C LEU A 972 6.56 8.07 -8.10
N HIS A 973 6.73 6.93 -8.77
CA HIS A 973 6.29 5.62 -8.25
C HIS A 973 7.32 5.02 -7.31
N ASP A 974 6.93 4.81 -6.06
CA ASP A 974 7.68 4.02 -5.08
C ASP A 974 7.19 2.56 -5.08
N PRO A 975 7.95 1.61 -5.63
CA PRO A 975 7.59 0.20 -5.65
C PRO A 975 7.75 -0.48 -4.28
N ARG A 976 8.40 0.17 -3.30
CA ARG A 976 8.59 -0.38 -1.94
C ARG A 976 7.40 -0.09 -1.04
N ALA A 977 6.55 0.88 -1.41
CA ALA A 977 5.38 1.24 -0.65
C ALA A 977 4.25 0.21 -0.85
N GLU A 978 3.72 -0.33 0.25
CA GLU A 978 2.56 -1.23 0.22
C GLU A 978 1.25 -0.44 -0.01
N LYS A 979 1.11 0.07 -1.23
CA LYS A 979 0.02 0.93 -1.70
C LYS A 979 -0.47 0.50 -3.07
N VAL A 980 -1.79 0.54 -3.27
CA VAL A 980 -2.41 0.32 -4.59
C VAL A 980 -2.01 1.45 -5.53
N THR A 981 -1.61 1.13 -6.76
CA THR A 981 -1.12 2.14 -7.71
C THR A 981 -2.22 2.60 -8.68
N LEU A 982 -2.55 3.89 -8.67
CA LEU A 982 -3.48 4.53 -9.62
C LEU A 982 -2.69 5.22 -10.74
N MET A 983 -3.03 4.98 -12.01
CA MET A 983 -2.30 5.58 -13.14
C MET A 983 -3.11 5.64 -14.44
N THR A 984 -2.63 6.42 -15.41
CA THR A 984 -3.14 6.34 -16.78
C THR A 984 -2.54 5.14 -17.52
N LEU A 985 -3.20 4.67 -18.58
CA LEU A 985 -2.65 3.63 -19.46
C LEU A 985 -1.27 4.00 -20.03
N HIS A 986 -1.02 5.28 -20.31
CA HIS A 986 0.28 5.77 -20.78
C HIS A 986 1.36 5.65 -19.71
N ALA A 987 1.04 6.05 -18.48
CA ALA A 987 1.96 5.98 -17.34
C ALA A 987 2.29 4.54 -16.92
N ALA A 988 1.49 3.57 -17.36
CA ALA A 988 1.72 2.15 -17.09
C ALA A 988 2.87 1.54 -17.89
N LYS A 989 3.35 2.21 -18.94
CA LYS A 989 4.45 1.72 -19.76
C LYS A 989 5.72 1.53 -18.92
N GLY A 990 6.38 0.40 -19.12
CA GLY A 990 7.55 0.01 -18.31
C GLY A 990 7.23 -0.62 -16.96
N LEU A 991 6.01 -0.47 -16.42
CA LEU A 991 5.60 -1.08 -15.16
C LEU A 991 4.99 -2.48 -15.36
N GLU A 992 4.82 -3.23 -14.27
CA GLU A 992 4.14 -4.52 -14.25
C GLU A 992 3.54 -4.79 -12.87
N PHE A 993 2.37 -5.44 -12.84
CA PHE A 993 1.65 -5.74 -11.59
C PHE A 993 1.00 -7.13 -11.69
N PRO A 994 0.98 -7.92 -10.60
CA PRO A 994 0.25 -9.19 -10.58
C PRO A 994 -1.24 -9.05 -10.92
N VAL A 995 -1.89 -7.99 -10.43
CA VAL A 995 -3.31 -7.74 -10.65
C VAL A 995 -3.55 -6.34 -11.19
N ILE A 996 -4.31 -6.25 -12.27
CA ILE A 996 -4.66 -4.97 -12.90
C ILE A 996 -6.17 -4.82 -13.07
N PHE A 997 -6.65 -3.62 -12.80
CA PHE A 997 -7.97 -3.14 -13.19
C PHE A 997 -7.83 -2.14 -14.33
N ILE A 998 -8.56 -2.31 -15.44
CA ILE A 998 -8.70 -1.27 -16.47
C ILE A 998 -10.14 -0.77 -16.44
N CYS A 999 -10.31 0.45 -15.93
CA CYS A 999 -11.60 1.09 -15.72
C CYS A 999 -12.00 1.99 -16.90
N GLY A 1000 -13.29 2.07 -17.17
CA GLY A 1000 -13.84 2.87 -18.27
C GLY A 1000 -13.47 2.35 -19.66
N CYS A 1001 -13.61 1.05 -19.89
CA CYS A 1001 -13.54 0.42 -21.21
C CYS A 1001 -14.78 0.79 -22.05
N GLU A 1002 -14.87 2.06 -22.43
CA GLU A 1002 -16.05 2.73 -22.98
C GLU A 1002 -15.71 3.48 -24.27
N GLU A 1003 -16.62 3.52 -25.25
CA GLU A 1003 -16.47 4.38 -26.42
C GLU A 1003 -16.36 5.86 -26.00
N GLY A 1004 -15.37 6.57 -26.55
CA GLY A 1004 -15.01 7.94 -26.17
C GLY A 1004 -13.94 8.02 -25.08
N LEU A 1005 -13.65 6.92 -24.37
CA LEU A 1005 -12.52 6.80 -23.44
C LEU A 1005 -11.48 5.80 -23.93
N ILE A 1006 -11.89 4.59 -24.28
CA ILE A 1006 -11.04 3.54 -24.83
C ILE A 1006 -11.81 2.93 -26.01
N PRO A 1007 -11.63 3.41 -27.25
CA PRO A 1007 -10.68 4.44 -27.69
C PRO A 1007 -11.11 5.87 -27.29
N TYR A 1008 -10.12 6.73 -26.99
CA TYR A 1008 -10.35 8.12 -26.63
C TYR A 1008 -10.74 8.98 -27.85
N GLN A 1009 -11.72 9.86 -27.67
CA GLN A 1009 -12.14 10.85 -28.66
C GLN A 1009 -12.08 12.24 -28.01
N HIS A 1010 -11.23 13.13 -28.56
CA HIS A 1010 -11.04 14.45 -27.99
C HIS A 1010 -12.25 15.37 -28.25
N ASN A 1011 -12.75 15.35 -29.49
CA ASN A 1011 -13.99 15.99 -29.93
C ASN A 1011 -14.94 14.94 -30.50
N HIS A 1012 -16.24 15.07 -30.27
CA HIS A 1012 -17.25 14.12 -30.77
C HIS A 1012 -17.25 13.96 -32.31
N ASP A 1013 -16.68 14.94 -33.03
CA ASP A 1013 -16.62 14.97 -34.50
C ASP A 1013 -15.30 14.38 -35.06
N GLU A 1014 -14.29 14.12 -34.23
CA GLU A 1014 -13.01 13.55 -34.67
C GLU A 1014 -12.97 12.03 -34.45
N ALA A 1015 -12.55 11.30 -35.49
CA ALA A 1015 -12.32 9.87 -35.37
C ALA A 1015 -11.09 9.62 -34.48
N ALA A 1016 -11.24 8.73 -33.50
CA ALA A 1016 -10.10 8.25 -32.72
C ALA A 1016 -9.08 7.57 -33.64
N ASP A 1017 -7.78 7.74 -33.35
CA ASP A 1017 -6.74 6.89 -33.94
C ASP A 1017 -6.88 5.48 -33.37
N ASP A 1018 -7.68 4.66 -34.05
CA ASP A 1018 -7.99 3.28 -33.67
C ASP A 1018 -6.70 2.44 -33.54
N CYS A 1019 -5.67 2.72 -34.34
CA CYS A 1019 -4.40 1.98 -34.29
C CYS A 1019 -3.57 2.34 -33.06
N GLU A 1020 -3.45 3.63 -32.71
CA GLU A 1020 -2.76 4.06 -31.50
C GLU A 1020 -3.51 3.65 -30.23
N GLU A 1021 -4.83 3.84 -30.18
CA GLU A 1021 -5.63 3.47 -29.01
C GLU A 1021 -5.69 1.96 -28.79
N ARG A 1022 -5.64 1.13 -29.85
CA ARG A 1022 -5.45 -0.33 -29.72
C ARG A 1022 -4.11 -0.69 -29.11
N ARG A 1023 -3.02 -0.04 -29.56
CA ARG A 1023 -1.67 -0.25 -28.99
C ARG A 1023 -1.65 0.17 -27.51
N LEU A 1024 -2.33 1.25 -27.15
CA LEU A 1024 -2.47 1.70 -25.76
C LEU A 1024 -3.22 0.68 -24.90
N PHE A 1025 -4.34 0.14 -25.40
CA PHE A 1025 -5.09 -0.90 -24.69
C PHE A 1025 -4.27 -2.20 -24.57
N TYR A 1026 -3.56 -2.59 -25.63
CA TYR A 1026 -2.60 -3.71 -25.63
C TYR A 1026 -1.50 -3.53 -24.57
N VAL A 1027 -0.92 -2.33 -24.46
CA VAL A 1027 0.07 -2.02 -23.42
C VAL A 1027 -0.55 -2.25 -22.05
N GLY A 1028 -1.75 -1.73 -21.78
CA GLY A 1028 -2.48 -1.91 -20.53
C GLY A 1028 -2.71 -3.38 -20.16
N LEU A 1029 -3.22 -4.18 -21.10
CA LEU A 1029 -3.44 -5.63 -20.90
C LEU A 1029 -2.13 -6.36 -20.54
N THR A 1030 -1.05 -6.01 -21.22
CA THR A 1030 0.27 -6.69 -21.09
C THR A 1030 1.11 -6.19 -19.91
N ARG A 1031 0.57 -5.28 -19.09
CA ARG A 1031 1.14 -4.94 -17.79
C ARG A 1031 0.77 -5.97 -16.73
N ALA A 1032 -0.31 -6.73 -16.94
CA ALA A 1032 -0.83 -7.67 -15.96
C ALA A 1032 -0.02 -8.97 -15.98
N GLY A 1033 0.38 -9.43 -14.79
CA GLY A 1033 1.06 -10.71 -14.61
C GLY A 1033 0.09 -11.88 -14.53
N GLU A 1034 -0.82 -11.84 -13.55
CA GLU A 1034 -1.64 -12.99 -13.19
C GLU A 1034 -3.12 -12.81 -13.52
N LYS A 1035 -3.71 -11.68 -13.10
CA LYS A 1035 -5.14 -11.40 -13.24
C LYS A 1035 -5.39 -10.02 -13.83
N ILE A 1036 -6.45 -9.91 -14.62
CA ILE A 1036 -6.92 -8.65 -15.15
C ILE A 1036 -8.45 -8.55 -15.06
N PHE A 1037 -8.92 -7.37 -14.65
CA PHE A 1037 -10.32 -7.01 -14.54
C PHE A 1037 -10.61 -5.83 -15.45
N LEU A 1038 -11.58 -5.97 -16.35
CA LEU A 1038 -12.02 -4.92 -17.25
C LEU A 1038 -13.42 -4.47 -16.84
N SER A 1039 -13.68 -3.16 -16.82
CA SER A 1039 -15.00 -2.63 -16.47
C SER A 1039 -15.45 -1.49 -17.36
N HIS A 1040 -16.77 -1.38 -17.52
CA HIS A 1040 -17.43 -0.26 -18.17
C HIS A 1040 -18.75 0.06 -17.45
N VAL A 1041 -19.25 1.29 -17.62
CA VAL A 1041 -20.46 1.75 -16.94
C VAL A 1041 -21.58 2.17 -17.91
N LYS A 1042 -22.83 2.09 -17.46
CA LYS A 1042 -24.01 2.56 -18.21
C LYS A 1042 -24.15 4.07 -18.23
N LYS A 1043 -23.73 4.72 -17.14
CA LYS A 1043 -23.80 6.16 -16.94
C LYS A 1043 -22.51 6.63 -16.29
N ARG A 1044 -21.87 7.67 -16.84
CA ARG A 1044 -20.64 8.26 -16.30
C ARG A 1044 -20.79 9.74 -16.12
N LEU A 1045 -20.51 10.26 -14.92
CA LEU A 1045 -20.29 11.69 -14.73
C LEU A 1045 -18.84 12.05 -15.07
N LEU A 1046 -18.63 12.83 -16.12
CA LEU A 1046 -17.31 13.30 -16.54
C LEU A 1046 -17.37 14.80 -16.88
N PHE A 1047 -16.45 15.59 -16.31
CA PHE A 1047 -16.39 17.05 -16.49
C PHE A 1047 -17.73 17.77 -16.26
N GLY A 1048 -18.51 17.31 -15.28
CA GLY A 1048 -19.82 17.88 -14.94
C GLY A 1048 -20.98 17.46 -15.86
N LYS A 1049 -20.73 16.63 -16.87
CA LYS A 1049 -21.76 16.10 -17.79
C LYS A 1049 -21.99 14.62 -17.53
N THR A 1050 -23.26 14.21 -17.53
CA THR A 1050 -23.63 12.79 -17.47
C THR A 1050 -23.68 12.22 -18.88
N LEU A 1051 -22.83 11.24 -19.14
CA LEU A 1051 -22.73 10.52 -20.41
C LEU A 1051 -23.36 9.13 -20.27
N THR A 1052 -23.86 8.60 -21.38
CA THR A 1052 -24.33 7.20 -21.50
C THR A 1052 -23.48 6.48 -22.53
N PRO A 1053 -22.23 6.11 -22.17
CA PRO A 1053 -21.29 5.55 -23.13
C PRO A 1053 -21.69 4.13 -23.53
N ALA A 1054 -21.38 3.76 -24.78
CA ALA A 1054 -21.42 2.37 -25.22
C ALA A 1054 -20.16 1.63 -24.73
N PRO A 1055 -20.20 0.29 -24.57
CA PRO A 1055 -19.00 -0.50 -24.27
C PRO A 1055 -17.96 -0.33 -25.37
N SER A 1056 -16.68 -0.28 -25.00
CA SER A 1056 -15.56 -0.21 -25.94
C SER A 1056 -15.64 -1.32 -26.99
N ARG A 1057 -15.43 -0.96 -28.26
CA ARG A 1057 -15.28 -1.93 -29.34
C ARG A 1057 -14.15 -2.93 -29.10
N PHE A 1058 -13.08 -2.56 -28.37
CA PHE A 1058 -11.95 -3.45 -28.12
C PHE A 1058 -12.30 -4.61 -27.19
N LEU A 1059 -13.38 -4.50 -26.41
CA LEU A 1059 -13.89 -5.61 -25.61
C LEU A 1059 -14.46 -6.74 -26.48
N LYS A 1060 -14.87 -6.46 -27.72
CA LYS A 1060 -15.38 -7.49 -28.66
C LYS A 1060 -14.26 -8.30 -29.32
N ASP A 1061 -13.03 -7.81 -29.25
CA ASP A 1061 -11.87 -8.48 -29.84
C ASP A 1061 -11.34 -9.59 -28.91
N ILE A 1062 -11.61 -9.50 -27.60
CA ILE A 1062 -11.26 -10.50 -26.57
C ILE A 1062 -12.29 -11.64 -26.59
#